data_AF-B3RZ90-F1
#
_entry.id   AF-B3RZ90-F1
#
_cell.length_a   1.000
_cell.length_b   1.000
_cell.length_c   1.000
_cell.angle_alpha   90.00
_cell.angle_beta   90.00
_cell.angle_gamma   90.00
#
_symmetry.space_group_name_H-M   'P 1'
#
loop_
_entity.id
_entity.type
_entity.pdbx_description
1 polymer ?
#
loop_
_entity_poly.entity_id
_entity_poly.type
_entity_poly.pdbx_seq_one_letter_code
_entity_poly.pdbx_strand_id
1 'polypeptide(L)'
;MRFRPIIYLSVYACLILILSHQSRCIVTIKENGYAGVVVAISENIVESDYPTLVSDLIQNFINASSYLYTATRNRAFFKNVTILIPATWQDKVTYQAATSQSFDSADFRIDLVPGHTRATTVGVPGCGMSGQYILIPPQRFQQVKAPPYRMIVHEWAHYRYGVFDEYAVSPSQLGFIDGQGNINENKCTAQIEGGIIDIITGKKCNYPYGSNCVYSVTNGKGSKGSIMFDQNIDSVNTFCDTDNSNPLTYHNAFALNNQNLYCLFQSTWTVIMRHQDFTNNNNPARQIDITVPNIRIVRRKDIRTVLVLDTSGSMQGVRLQQMRLATTNFILNSAVEGEFLGIVSFNSRTTIMSSLTKIVDQNVKNNLIAQIPSAAVGLTSVGGGLLSALNMLKSSVNQSFPCGGRMIVLSDGEENVGPYISSVINDLVSNQIIVHTVSLGSSASERLQNVSYSTGGKAIYAPSGDIATLNSAFLSISQQNAAGDGSQAENILQASFEIMVQSESLQLSAFGIYYGNVYIDESIGNDTAITILWDVQPTTLVVTSPSGDDYNTSSQTGIWRYKIQAGGNQKRSIQTIAISVTSRPSTSSKSSNPLTSPVTASIKIDQASITYPQPVLISVNVQKNYFAVLNASVYVSIIPPSKTTSEVITLNDQGAGADLVKNDGIYSGYYTNFISNGRYSVQARVNASQDQAYILTAQLIGIQDNQDGSNTTSNQLIHLPSFTRVTSGNLFQVTNYVQGIDKIPPARVHDLQANTANVINFTMLLTWTAPGDNMDTGRASRYEIRYSLNYTIFTSNFSSGQLVTSDFIVNSGNSMRPRLPGILEELQVAIPNAKVNETYSFALITYDNSANVAQVSNYALATFTKITTPPQINSDLIINISVGIGCGIVGIILLTVIGIFLVRKYSTGKSTKIAVISLQA
;
A
#
# COMPACT_ATOMS: atom_id res chain seq x y z
N MET A 1 -7.79 73.59 -15.16
CA MET A 1 -7.33 72.37 -15.88
C MET A 1 -6.60 71.50 -14.86
N ARG A 2 -7.34 70.71 -14.08
CA ARG A 2 -7.52 69.25 -14.22
C ARG A 2 -6.20 68.46 -14.18
N PHE A 3 -5.78 68.10 -12.96
CA PHE A 3 -4.88 66.99 -12.69
C PHE A 3 -5.49 66.06 -11.63
N ARG A 4 -5.76 64.83 -12.08
CA ARG A 4 -6.06 63.53 -11.43
C ARG A 4 -7.16 62.84 -12.24
N PRO A 5 -7.02 61.54 -12.63
CA PRO A 5 -6.48 60.46 -11.79
C PRO A 5 -5.55 59.45 -12.50
N ILE A 6 -4.39 59.11 -11.89
CA ILE A 6 -3.56 57.92 -12.26
C ILE A 6 -3.26 57.11 -10.97
N ILE A 7 -4.28 56.83 -10.17
CA ILE A 7 -4.14 55.99 -8.96
C ILE A 7 -5.04 54.73 -9.04
N TYR A 8 -5.81 54.53 -10.10
CA TYR A 8 -6.72 53.38 -10.23
C TYR A 8 -6.20 52.24 -11.14
N LEU A 9 -5.04 52.36 -11.79
CA LEU A 9 -4.49 51.28 -12.64
C LEU A 9 -3.42 50.38 -11.96
N SER A 10 -2.77 50.84 -10.89
CA SER A 10 -1.75 50.06 -10.18
C SER A 10 -2.32 49.13 -9.10
N VAL A 11 -3.56 49.36 -8.67
CA VAL A 11 -4.26 48.49 -7.70
C VAL A 11 -5.01 47.34 -8.40
N TYR A 12 -5.45 47.54 -9.65
CA TYR A 12 -6.11 46.49 -10.43
C TYR A 12 -5.13 45.46 -11.04
N ALA A 13 -3.89 45.85 -11.33
CA ALA A 13 -2.84 44.92 -11.75
C ALA A 13 -2.31 44.04 -10.60
N CYS A 14 -2.43 44.50 -9.34
CA CYS A 14 -2.04 43.74 -8.15
C CYS A 14 -3.14 42.79 -7.66
N LEU A 15 -4.40 42.99 -8.07
CA LEU A 15 -5.53 42.09 -7.75
C LEU A 15 -5.75 40.95 -8.77
N ILE A 16 -5.14 41.02 -9.96
CA ILE A 16 -5.24 39.96 -10.99
C ILE A 16 -4.05 38.97 -10.92
N LEU A 17 -3.03 39.24 -10.10
CA LEU A 17 -1.85 38.37 -9.92
C LEU A 17 -1.96 37.31 -8.80
N ILE A 18 -3.16 37.08 -8.23
CA ILE A 18 -3.41 36.05 -7.20
C ILE A 18 -4.07 34.77 -7.77
N LEU A 19 -4.45 34.73 -9.05
CA LEU A 19 -5.16 33.58 -9.64
C LEU A 19 -4.35 32.82 -10.69
N SER A 20 -3.23 32.23 -10.27
CA SER A 20 -2.68 31.05 -10.94
C SER A 20 -1.80 30.24 -9.99
N HIS A 21 -2.38 29.70 -8.92
CA HIS A 21 -1.77 28.59 -8.17
C HIS A 21 -1.85 27.33 -9.05
N GLN A 22 -0.87 27.17 -9.93
CA GLN A 22 -0.71 25.95 -10.73
C GLN A 22 -0.46 24.77 -9.80
N SER A 23 -1.29 23.73 -9.95
CA SER A 23 -1.45 22.67 -8.96
C SER A 23 -0.29 21.66 -9.00
N ARG A 24 0.27 21.41 -7.82
CA ARG A 24 1.36 20.47 -7.50
C ARG A 24 0.93 19.02 -7.73
N CYS A 25 1.89 18.08 -7.80
CA CYS A 25 1.64 16.63 -7.64
C CYS A 25 1.64 16.16 -6.19
N ILE A 26 1.63 17.08 -5.22
CA ILE A 26 1.41 16.77 -3.80
C ILE A 26 0.09 17.44 -3.44
N VAL A 27 -0.90 16.66 -3.04
CA VAL A 27 -2.19 17.16 -2.56
C VAL A 27 -1.94 18.08 -1.35
N THR A 28 -2.29 19.34 -1.52
CA THR A 28 -2.20 20.36 -0.48
C THR A 28 -3.57 21.00 -0.31
N ILE A 29 -3.89 21.40 0.92
CA ILE A 29 -5.12 22.13 1.22
C ILE A 29 -4.77 23.54 1.67
N LYS A 30 -5.38 24.53 1.02
CA LYS A 30 -5.31 25.95 1.41
C LYS A 30 -6.66 26.58 1.19
N GLU A 31 -7.09 27.42 2.12
CA GLU A 31 -8.39 28.08 2.06
C GLU A 31 -9.51 27.05 1.83
N ASN A 32 -9.43 25.91 2.53
CA ASN A 32 -10.40 24.81 2.47
C ASN A 32 -10.43 24.05 1.12
N GLY A 33 -9.60 24.41 0.14
CA GLY A 33 -9.58 23.75 -1.17
C GLY A 33 -8.40 22.81 -1.36
N TYR A 34 -8.66 21.54 -1.63
CA TYR A 34 -7.65 20.58 -2.07
C TYR A 34 -7.18 20.90 -3.49
N ALA A 35 -5.89 21.16 -3.65
CA ALA A 35 -5.25 21.38 -4.92
C ALA A 35 -4.16 20.33 -5.16
N GLY A 36 -4.03 19.94 -6.42
CA GLY A 36 -3.02 18.97 -6.85
C GLY A 36 -3.51 17.52 -6.90
N VAL A 37 -4.83 17.31 -6.90
CA VAL A 37 -5.42 15.98 -7.03
C VAL A 37 -5.25 15.49 -8.47
N VAL A 38 -4.77 14.27 -8.63
CA VAL A 38 -4.52 13.62 -9.92
C VAL A 38 -5.37 12.36 -10.04
N VAL A 39 -6.09 12.27 -11.15
CA VAL A 39 -6.90 11.11 -11.56
C VAL A 39 -6.30 10.58 -12.86
N ALA A 40 -5.71 9.39 -12.83
CA ALA A 40 -5.06 8.82 -14.00
C ALA A 40 -5.83 7.62 -14.54
N ILE A 41 -6.06 7.61 -15.84
CA ILE A 41 -6.62 6.49 -16.57
C ILE A 41 -5.45 5.61 -17.04
N SER A 42 -5.58 4.30 -16.82
CA SER A 42 -4.58 3.31 -17.24
C SER A 42 -4.52 3.19 -18.77
N GLU A 43 -3.32 2.91 -19.29
CA GLU A 43 -3.10 2.57 -20.71
C GLU A 43 -3.80 1.27 -21.13
N ASN A 44 -4.22 0.44 -20.17
CA ASN A 44 -4.98 -0.78 -20.44
C ASN A 44 -6.44 -0.53 -20.79
N ILE A 45 -6.95 0.68 -20.52
CA ILE A 45 -8.34 1.02 -20.81
C ILE A 45 -8.42 1.46 -22.26
N VAL A 46 -9.18 0.72 -23.06
CA VAL A 46 -9.44 1.06 -24.46
C VAL A 46 -10.50 2.17 -24.53
N GLU A 47 -10.22 3.28 -25.22
CA GLU A 47 -11.11 4.46 -25.30
C GLU A 47 -12.51 4.10 -25.82
N SER A 48 -12.61 3.19 -26.79
CA SER A 48 -13.89 2.78 -27.39
C SER A 48 -14.83 2.04 -26.44
N ASP A 49 -14.29 1.37 -25.43
CA ASP A 49 -15.08 0.57 -24.48
C ASP A 49 -15.71 1.45 -23.40
N TYR A 50 -15.14 2.65 -23.19
CA TYR A 50 -15.56 3.60 -22.15
C TYR A 50 -15.68 5.04 -22.68
N PRO A 51 -16.53 5.29 -23.69
CA PRO A 51 -16.56 6.57 -24.41
C PRO A 51 -17.00 7.77 -23.54
N THR A 52 -17.73 7.54 -22.45
CA THR A 52 -18.22 8.59 -21.54
C THR A 52 -17.33 8.79 -20.30
N LEU A 53 -16.28 7.99 -20.11
CA LEU A 53 -15.53 7.94 -18.85
C LEU A 53 -14.99 9.31 -18.42
N VAL A 54 -14.43 10.09 -19.35
CA VAL A 54 -13.88 11.42 -19.03
C VAL A 54 -14.98 12.39 -18.57
N SER A 55 -16.14 12.39 -19.24
CA SER A 55 -17.27 13.23 -18.81
C SER A 55 -17.86 12.76 -17.48
N ASP A 56 -17.91 11.45 -17.25
CA ASP A 56 -18.41 10.87 -16.01
C ASP A 56 -17.49 11.23 -14.83
N LEU A 57 -16.17 11.15 -15.03
CA LEU A 57 -15.18 11.60 -14.05
C LEU A 57 -15.37 13.09 -13.72
N ILE A 58 -15.49 13.95 -14.73
CA ILE A 58 -15.71 15.39 -14.52
C ILE A 58 -16.95 15.63 -13.64
N GLN A 59 -18.09 15.05 -14.01
CA GLN A 59 -19.34 15.27 -13.28
C GLN A 59 -19.28 14.71 -11.85
N ASN A 60 -18.68 13.54 -11.67
CA ASN A 60 -18.56 12.93 -10.35
C ASN A 60 -17.60 13.70 -9.44
N PHE A 61 -16.50 14.26 -9.95
CA PHE A 61 -15.62 15.11 -9.14
C PHE A 61 -16.26 16.45 -8.76
N ILE A 62 -17.10 17.03 -9.63
CA ILE A 62 -17.90 18.21 -9.28
C ILE A 62 -18.83 17.89 -8.10
N ASN A 63 -19.58 16.80 -8.19
CA ASN A 63 -20.52 16.38 -7.14
C ASN A 63 -19.79 15.97 -5.85
N ALA A 64 -18.67 15.26 -5.98
CA ALA A 64 -17.85 14.81 -4.86
C ALA A 64 -17.26 16.01 -4.09
N SER A 65 -16.89 17.09 -4.79
CA SER A 65 -16.39 18.30 -4.15
C SER A 65 -17.42 18.94 -3.23
N SER A 66 -18.66 19.11 -3.70
CA SER A 66 -19.76 19.63 -2.89
C SER A 66 -20.13 18.69 -1.74
N TYR A 67 -20.06 17.38 -1.98
CA TYR A 67 -20.34 16.37 -0.96
C TYR A 67 -19.26 16.35 0.14
N LEU A 68 -17.98 16.41 -0.22
CA LEU A 68 -16.86 16.51 0.72
C LEU A 68 -16.94 17.78 1.58
N TYR A 69 -17.32 18.91 0.98
CA TYR A 69 -17.55 20.17 1.69
C TYR A 69 -18.60 20.03 2.78
N THR A 70 -19.72 19.38 2.46
CA THR A 70 -20.79 19.11 3.41
C THR A 70 -20.31 18.14 4.50
N ALA A 71 -19.69 17.04 4.11
CA ALA A 71 -19.19 15.99 5.00
C ALA A 71 -18.15 16.48 6.00
N THR A 72 -17.33 17.44 5.58
CA THR A 72 -16.29 18.04 6.41
C THR A 72 -16.76 19.28 7.16
N ARG A 73 -18.09 19.53 7.25
CA ARG A 73 -18.68 20.70 7.92
C ARG A 73 -18.07 22.01 7.43
N ASN A 74 -17.99 22.16 6.11
CA ASN A 74 -17.49 23.33 5.41
C ASN A 74 -15.96 23.54 5.53
N ARG A 75 -15.18 22.48 5.73
CA ARG A 75 -13.72 22.56 5.95
C ARG A 75 -12.88 22.18 4.73
N ALA A 76 -13.39 21.32 3.84
CA ALA A 76 -12.62 20.86 2.69
C ALA A 76 -13.47 20.57 1.46
N PHE A 77 -12.98 20.92 0.27
CA PHE A 77 -13.57 20.58 -1.01
C PHE A 77 -12.47 20.34 -2.06
N PHE A 78 -12.79 19.76 -3.21
CA PHE A 78 -11.82 19.64 -4.31
C PHE A 78 -11.76 20.95 -5.09
N LYS A 79 -10.60 21.61 -5.10
CA LYS A 79 -10.38 22.90 -5.78
C LYS A 79 -9.69 22.74 -7.13
N ASN A 80 -8.68 21.89 -7.23
CA ASN A 80 -7.99 21.61 -8.50
C ASN A 80 -7.81 20.11 -8.70
N VAL A 81 -8.39 19.58 -9.77
CA VAL A 81 -8.30 18.17 -10.18
C VAL A 81 -7.71 18.08 -11.57
N THR A 82 -6.81 17.13 -11.77
CA THR A 82 -6.12 16.89 -13.05
C THR A 82 -6.43 15.49 -13.53
N ILE A 83 -7.08 15.35 -14.67
CA ILE A 83 -7.35 14.06 -15.30
C ILE A 83 -6.24 13.77 -16.31
N LEU A 84 -5.45 12.72 -16.06
CA LEU A 84 -4.40 12.24 -16.95
C LEU A 84 -4.99 11.19 -17.92
N ILE A 85 -4.94 11.53 -19.21
CA ILE A 85 -5.39 10.69 -20.32
C ILE A 85 -4.24 9.81 -20.81
N PRO A 86 -4.50 8.54 -21.16
CA PRO A 86 -3.49 7.63 -21.68
C PRO A 86 -2.89 8.15 -23.00
N ALA A 87 -1.61 7.85 -23.25
CA ALA A 87 -0.96 8.15 -24.51
C ALA A 87 -1.58 7.36 -25.68
N THR A 88 -2.10 6.17 -25.41
CA THR A 88 -2.80 5.31 -26.38
C THR A 88 -4.11 5.90 -26.91
N TRP A 89 -4.72 6.84 -26.18
CA TRP A 89 -5.97 7.48 -26.59
C TRP A 89 -5.76 8.56 -27.64
N GLN A 90 -6.81 8.85 -28.41
CA GLN A 90 -6.77 9.88 -29.44
C GLN A 90 -6.54 11.27 -28.80
N ASP A 91 -5.59 12.02 -29.36
CA ASP A 91 -5.31 13.38 -28.87
C ASP A 91 -6.46 14.33 -29.22
N LYS A 92 -6.76 15.27 -28.32
CA LYS A 92 -7.81 16.27 -28.50
C LYS A 92 -7.23 17.65 -28.22
N VAL A 93 -7.66 18.65 -28.97
CA VAL A 93 -7.18 20.05 -28.83
C VAL A 93 -7.40 20.60 -27.41
N THR A 94 -8.39 20.06 -26.68
CA THR A 94 -8.67 20.41 -25.28
C THR A 94 -7.66 19.86 -24.28
N TYR A 95 -6.86 18.87 -24.66
CA TYR A 95 -5.89 18.24 -23.77
C TYR A 95 -4.62 19.09 -23.67
N GLN A 96 -4.19 19.33 -22.43
CA GLN A 96 -2.94 20.02 -22.13
C GLN A 96 -1.80 19.01 -22.01
N ALA A 97 -0.55 19.48 -21.99
CA ALA A 97 0.59 18.61 -21.70
C ALA A 97 0.60 18.21 -20.21
N ALA A 98 0.71 16.91 -19.93
CA ALA A 98 1.03 16.46 -18.58
C ALA A 98 2.42 16.95 -18.19
N THR A 99 2.56 17.39 -16.95
CA THR A 99 3.80 17.98 -16.45
C THR A 99 4.49 16.99 -15.52
N SER A 100 4.01 16.93 -14.29
CA SER A 100 4.48 16.05 -13.23
C SER A 100 3.54 14.86 -13.01
N GLN A 101 2.41 14.77 -13.72
CA GLN A 101 1.39 13.74 -13.49
C GLN A 101 1.78 12.43 -14.18
N SER A 102 1.71 11.32 -13.44
CA SER A 102 1.85 9.96 -13.97
C SER A 102 0.82 9.04 -13.31
N PHE A 103 0.62 7.87 -13.92
CA PHE A 103 -0.28 6.86 -13.36
C PHE A 103 0.20 6.38 -11.98
N ASP A 104 1.50 6.12 -11.82
CA ASP A 104 2.08 5.65 -10.55
C ASP A 104 2.09 6.72 -9.44
N SER A 105 2.04 7.99 -9.79
CA SER A 105 1.95 9.09 -8.82
C SER A 105 0.54 9.61 -8.58
N ALA A 106 -0.47 9.06 -9.27
CA ALA A 106 -1.85 9.53 -9.16
C ALA A 106 -2.52 9.10 -7.86
N ASP A 107 -3.34 9.99 -7.29
CA ASP A 107 -4.15 9.71 -6.11
C ASP A 107 -5.28 8.73 -6.45
N PHE A 108 -5.92 8.92 -7.61
CA PHE A 108 -6.95 8.04 -8.15
C PHE A 108 -6.44 7.36 -9.42
N ARG A 109 -6.47 6.03 -9.44
CA ARG A 109 -6.06 5.19 -10.57
C ARG A 109 -7.28 4.48 -11.12
N ILE A 110 -7.62 4.78 -12.37
CA ILE A 110 -8.71 4.12 -13.09
C ILE A 110 -8.09 3.00 -13.91
N ASP A 111 -8.36 1.75 -13.55
CA ASP A 111 -7.81 0.57 -14.22
C ASP A 111 -8.73 -0.63 -14.14
N LEU A 112 -8.50 -1.62 -15.01
CA LEU A 112 -9.23 -2.88 -15.02
C LEU A 112 -8.68 -3.80 -13.93
N VAL A 113 -9.56 -4.19 -13.01
CA VAL A 113 -9.23 -5.13 -11.94
C VAL A 113 -9.92 -6.46 -12.22
N PRO A 114 -9.17 -7.54 -12.52
CA PRO A 114 -9.76 -8.81 -12.88
C PRO A 114 -10.63 -9.37 -11.75
N GLY A 115 -11.86 -9.74 -12.07
CA GLY A 115 -12.80 -10.33 -11.11
C GLY A 115 -13.39 -9.36 -10.07
N HIS A 116 -13.03 -8.08 -10.11
CA HIS A 116 -13.43 -7.12 -9.08
C HIS A 116 -13.97 -5.83 -9.68
N THR A 117 -15.05 -5.33 -9.08
CA THR A 117 -15.68 -4.07 -9.51
C THR A 117 -15.70 -3.00 -8.41
N ARG A 118 -15.22 -3.32 -7.21
CA ARG A 118 -15.19 -2.38 -6.07
C ARG A 118 -14.04 -1.37 -6.22
N ALA A 119 -14.34 -0.12 -5.87
CA ALA A 119 -13.31 0.89 -5.67
C ALA A 119 -12.70 0.70 -4.29
N THR A 120 -11.38 0.80 -4.18
CA THR A 120 -10.68 0.54 -2.92
C THR A 120 -9.42 1.38 -2.77
N THR A 121 -9.19 1.85 -1.56
CA THR A 121 -7.94 2.48 -1.15
C THR A 121 -6.91 1.43 -0.79
N VAL A 122 -5.74 1.46 -1.46
CA VAL A 122 -4.67 0.50 -1.24
C VAL A 122 -3.68 1.01 -0.19
N GLY A 123 -3.31 0.14 0.76
CA GLY A 123 -2.17 0.31 1.65
C GLY A 123 -2.33 1.44 2.66
N VAL A 124 -3.43 1.43 3.41
CA VAL A 124 -3.62 2.27 4.61
C VAL A 124 -2.79 1.68 5.75
N PRO A 125 -1.66 2.29 6.13
CA PRO A 125 -0.70 1.64 7.03
C PRO A 125 -1.12 1.74 8.51
N GLY A 126 -2.17 2.49 8.82
CA GLY A 126 -2.67 2.66 10.18
C GLY A 126 -3.49 3.92 10.39
N CYS A 127 -4.02 4.06 11.60
CA CYS A 127 -4.94 5.13 11.94
C CYS A 127 -4.32 6.52 11.77
N GLY A 128 -5.00 7.41 11.04
CA GLY A 128 -4.53 8.77 10.81
C GLY A 128 -3.44 8.89 9.74
N MET A 129 -3.05 7.77 9.10
CA MET A 129 -1.99 7.73 8.10
C MET A 129 -2.54 7.55 6.69
N SER A 130 -1.99 8.31 5.74
CA SER A 130 -2.47 8.30 4.37
C SER A 130 -2.17 6.97 3.66
N GLY A 131 -3.17 6.49 2.91
CA GLY A 131 -3.05 5.35 1.99
C GLY A 131 -2.04 5.60 0.86
N GLN A 132 -1.93 4.66 -0.08
CA GLN A 132 -1.00 4.79 -1.21
C GLN A 132 -1.67 5.41 -2.44
N TYR A 133 -2.83 4.87 -2.83
CA TYR A 133 -3.65 5.36 -3.93
C TYR A 133 -5.06 4.75 -3.82
N ILE A 134 -5.99 5.30 -4.57
CA ILE A 134 -7.36 4.81 -4.71
C ILE A 134 -7.49 4.14 -6.07
N LEU A 135 -7.83 2.86 -6.11
CA LEU A 135 -8.08 2.10 -7.32
C LEU A 135 -9.57 2.07 -7.62
N ILE A 136 -9.98 2.48 -8.83
CA ILE A 136 -11.39 2.50 -9.24
C ILE A 136 -11.55 1.79 -10.59
N PRO A 137 -12.25 0.64 -10.63
CA PRO A 137 -12.65 0.03 -11.89
C PRO A 137 -13.57 0.94 -12.71
N PRO A 138 -13.34 1.14 -14.03
CA PRO A 138 -14.13 2.07 -14.84
C PRO A 138 -15.62 1.72 -14.91
N GLN A 139 -15.99 0.45 -14.70
CA GLN A 139 -17.38 -0.02 -14.62
C GLN A 139 -18.18 0.66 -13.50
N ARG A 140 -17.50 1.18 -12.46
CA ARG A 140 -18.12 1.94 -11.36
C ARG A 140 -18.75 3.25 -11.79
N PHE A 141 -18.46 3.74 -12.99
CA PHE A 141 -19.09 4.93 -13.54
C PHE A 141 -20.28 4.59 -14.46
N GLN A 142 -20.45 3.33 -14.87
CA GLN A 142 -21.49 2.90 -15.82
C GLN A 142 -22.67 2.17 -15.14
N GLN A 143 -22.43 1.38 -14.09
CA GLN A 143 -23.44 0.47 -13.49
C GLN A 143 -23.55 0.65 -11.98
N VAL A 144 -24.44 1.53 -11.51
CA VAL A 144 -24.44 1.85 -10.07
C VAL A 144 -25.84 2.04 -9.50
N LYS A 145 -26.12 1.26 -8.45
CA LYS A 145 -27.28 1.43 -7.57
C LYS A 145 -27.22 2.71 -6.72
N ALA A 146 -26.02 3.30 -6.56
CA ALA A 146 -25.77 4.51 -5.78
C ALA A 146 -24.80 5.46 -6.51
N PRO A 147 -24.85 6.78 -6.29
CA PRO A 147 -24.02 7.73 -7.06
C PRO A 147 -22.50 7.59 -6.80
N PRO A 148 -21.64 7.48 -7.84
CA PRO A 148 -20.18 7.27 -7.67
C PRO A 148 -19.46 8.34 -6.86
N TYR A 149 -19.92 9.59 -6.92
CA TYR A 149 -19.30 10.69 -6.18
C TYR A 149 -19.25 10.47 -4.66
N ARG A 150 -20.15 9.65 -4.10
CA ARG A 150 -20.15 9.29 -2.67
C ARG A 150 -19.04 8.30 -2.35
N MET A 151 -18.83 7.32 -3.22
CA MET A 151 -17.70 6.40 -3.16
C MET A 151 -16.37 7.15 -3.26
N ILE A 152 -16.27 8.17 -4.14
CA ILE A 152 -15.06 9.00 -4.24
C ILE A 152 -14.71 9.62 -2.89
N VAL A 153 -15.69 10.15 -2.15
CA VAL A 153 -15.45 10.77 -0.83
C VAL A 153 -15.15 9.75 0.26
N HIS A 154 -15.79 8.58 0.21
CA HIS A 154 -15.51 7.46 1.11
C HIS A 154 -14.06 6.97 0.96
N GLU A 155 -13.63 6.67 -0.27
CA GLU A 155 -12.24 6.26 -0.55
C GLU A 155 -11.26 7.40 -0.29
N TRP A 156 -11.62 8.64 -0.58
CA TRP A 156 -10.80 9.80 -0.21
C TRP A 156 -10.55 9.88 1.30
N ALA A 157 -11.53 9.52 2.12
CA ALA A 157 -11.36 9.54 3.57
C ALA A 157 -10.35 8.48 4.05
N HIS A 158 -10.44 7.24 3.53
CA HIS A 158 -9.41 6.23 3.75
C HIS A 158 -8.04 6.71 3.29
N TYR A 159 -7.95 7.20 2.05
CA TYR A 159 -6.70 7.60 1.41
C TYR A 159 -6.04 8.79 2.12
N ARG A 160 -6.77 9.88 2.37
CA ARG A 160 -6.20 11.14 2.88
C ARG A 160 -6.07 11.15 4.39
N TYR A 161 -7.07 10.62 5.10
CA TYR A 161 -7.16 10.75 6.56
C TYR A 161 -6.78 9.49 7.32
N GLY A 162 -6.64 8.34 6.65
CA GLY A 162 -6.31 7.08 7.33
C GLY A 162 -7.38 6.63 8.32
N VAL A 163 -8.65 6.85 7.96
CA VAL A 163 -9.78 6.27 8.68
C VAL A 163 -10.12 4.90 8.11
N PHE A 164 -10.86 4.09 8.85
CA PHE A 164 -11.32 2.77 8.44
C PHE A 164 -12.84 2.68 8.41
N ASP A 165 -13.32 1.57 7.87
CA ASP A 165 -14.74 1.28 7.80
C ASP A 165 -15.35 1.06 9.18
N GLU A 166 -16.55 1.61 9.35
CA GLU A 166 -17.35 1.55 10.58
C GLU A 166 -18.42 0.44 10.52
N TYR A 167 -18.41 -0.38 9.47
CA TYR A 167 -19.25 -1.58 9.33
C TYR A 167 -18.45 -2.87 9.56
N ALA A 168 -19.18 -3.99 9.75
CA ALA A 168 -18.60 -5.30 9.99
C ALA A 168 -17.96 -5.89 8.72
N VAL A 169 -16.75 -6.45 8.83
CA VAL A 169 -16.06 -7.14 7.72
C VAL A 169 -16.30 -8.65 7.72
N SER A 170 -16.95 -9.19 8.74
CA SER A 170 -17.36 -10.60 8.77
C SER A 170 -18.72 -10.79 9.43
N PRO A 171 -19.43 -11.90 9.13
CA PRO A 171 -20.72 -12.18 9.75
C PRO A 171 -20.67 -12.25 11.28
N SER A 172 -19.58 -12.76 11.87
CA SER A 172 -19.41 -12.80 13.32
C SER A 172 -19.29 -11.42 13.95
N GLN A 173 -18.89 -10.41 13.18
CA GLN A 173 -18.81 -9.02 13.63
C GLN A 173 -20.10 -8.23 13.43
N LEU A 174 -21.15 -8.78 12.81
CA LEU A 174 -22.40 -8.04 12.56
C LEU A 174 -23.13 -7.63 13.84
N GLY A 175 -22.78 -8.21 14.99
CA GLY A 175 -23.23 -7.75 16.29
C GLY A 175 -22.33 -8.22 17.41
N PHE A 176 -22.57 -7.69 18.60
CA PHE A 176 -21.76 -7.92 19.79
C PHE A 176 -22.64 -7.92 21.04
N ILE A 177 -22.15 -8.55 22.11
CA ILE A 177 -22.84 -8.56 23.39
C ILE A 177 -22.27 -7.44 24.26
N ASP A 178 -23.12 -6.57 24.81
CA ASP A 178 -22.69 -5.52 25.74
C ASP A 178 -22.44 -6.06 27.17
N GLY A 179 -21.96 -5.20 28.07
CA GLY A 179 -21.70 -5.56 29.46
C GLY A 179 -22.96 -5.94 30.28
N GLN A 180 -24.15 -5.76 29.72
CA GLN A 180 -25.43 -6.14 30.31
C GLN A 180 -25.99 -7.44 29.70
N GLY A 181 -25.29 -8.04 28.73
CA GLY A 181 -25.71 -9.27 28.07
C GLY A 181 -26.67 -9.04 26.89
N ASN A 182 -26.91 -7.79 26.45
CA ASN A 182 -27.77 -7.53 25.30
C ASN A 182 -26.98 -7.64 24.00
N ILE A 183 -27.64 -8.20 22.98
CA ILE A 183 -27.10 -8.29 21.63
C ILE A 183 -27.33 -6.93 20.95
N ASN A 184 -26.24 -6.28 20.54
CA ASN A 184 -26.22 -5.03 19.81
C ASN A 184 -25.74 -5.27 18.39
N GLU A 185 -26.24 -4.47 17.44
CA GLU A 185 -25.82 -4.52 16.04
C GLU A 185 -24.55 -3.68 15.84
N ASN A 186 -23.67 -4.13 14.96
CA ASN A 186 -22.47 -3.39 14.59
C ASN A 186 -22.83 -2.23 13.66
N LYS A 187 -23.08 -1.08 14.27
CA LYS A 187 -23.46 0.16 13.61
C LYS A 187 -22.62 1.29 14.14
N CYS A 188 -22.29 2.24 13.25
CA CYS A 188 -21.61 3.46 13.67
C CYS A 188 -22.45 4.29 14.65
N THR A 189 -23.77 4.34 14.46
CA THR A 189 -24.71 4.97 15.39
C THR A 189 -25.90 4.04 15.63
N ALA A 190 -26.46 4.10 16.83
CA ALA A 190 -27.68 3.38 17.19
C ALA A 190 -28.91 3.80 16.37
N GLN A 191 -28.85 4.95 15.68
CA GLN A 191 -29.99 5.53 14.94
C GLN A 191 -30.13 5.05 13.49
N ILE A 192 -29.22 4.21 12.99
CA ILE A 192 -29.38 3.64 11.64
C ILE A 192 -30.49 2.58 11.67
N GLU A 193 -31.57 2.84 10.93
CA GLU A 193 -32.70 1.93 10.80
C GLU A 193 -32.38 0.77 9.86
N GLY A 194 -32.62 -0.45 10.30
CA GLY A 194 -32.34 -1.66 9.53
C GLY A 194 -32.32 -2.90 10.41
N GLY A 195 -31.79 -3.99 9.86
CA GLY A 195 -31.63 -5.23 10.60
C GLY A 195 -30.78 -6.23 9.83
N ILE A 196 -30.36 -7.28 10.52
CA ILE A 196 -29.52 -8.32 9.94
C ILE A 196 -30.39 -9.40 9.31
N ILE A 197 -30.20 -9.63 8.01
CA ILE A 197 -30.97 -10.58 7.22
C ILE A 197 -30.05 -11.59 6.55
N ASP A 198 -30.58 -12.79 6.31
CA ASP A 198 -29.93 -13.79 5.47
C ASP A 198 -30.17 -13.43 4.00
N ILE A 199 -29.10 -13.26 3.22
CA ILE A 199 -29.17 -12.79 1.82
C ILE A 199 -29.89 -13.77 0.89
N ILE A 200 -29.95 -15.06 1.24
CA ILE A 200 -30.55 -16.10 0.41
C ILE A 200 -32.05 -16.17 0.68
N THR A 201 -32.44 -16.15 1.96
CA THR A 201 -33.83 -16.35 2.39
C THR A 201 -34.60 -15.05 2.61
N GLY A 202 -33.90 -13.93 2.77
CA GLY A 202 -34.47 -12.62 3.13
C GLY A 202 -35.02 -12.55 4.57
N LYS A 203 -34.82 -13.59 5.39
CA LYS A 203 -35.33 -13.65 6.76
C LYS A 203 -34.33 -13.02 7.74
N LYS A 204 -34.84 -12.55 8.89
CA LYS A 204 -33.99 -12.02 9.97
C LYS A 204 -33.04 -13.11 10.49
N CYS A 205 -31.77 -12.78 10.62
CA CYS A 205 -30.79 -13.65 11.27
C CYS A 205 -30.85 -13.53 12.80
N ASN A 206 -30.56 -14.63 13.49
CA ASN A 206 -30.35 -14.65 14.93
C ASN A 206 -28.85 -14.68 15.24
N TYR A 207 -28.46 -14.11 16.38
CA TYR A 207 -27.09 -14.18 16.88
C TYR A 207 -26.82 -15.57 17.51
N PRO A 208 -25.64 -16.19 17.31
CA PRO A 208 -24.54 -15.74 16.46
C PRO A 208 -24.87 -15.87 14.96
N TYR A 209 -24.43 -14.90 14.17
CA TYR A 209 -24.81 -14.78 12.77
C TYR A 209 -24.05 -15.78 11.88
N GLY A 210 -24.78 -16.45 10.99
CA GLY A 210 -24.22 -17.37 10.00
C GLY A 210 -23.58 -16.66 8.80
N SER A 211 -22.90 -17.41 7.93
CA SER A 211 -22.12 -16.89 6.80
C SER A 211 -22.92 -16.05 5.79
N ASN A 212 -24.23 -16.27 5.70
CA ASN A 212 -25.11 -15.61 4.73
C ASN A 212 -25.79 -14.35 5.30
N CYS A 213 -25.52 -14.00 6.56
CA CYS A 213 -26.12 -12.85 7.20
C CYS A 213 -25.39 -11.58 6.76
N VAL A 214 -26.16 -10.53 6.47
CA VAL A 214 -25.66 -9.18 6.20
C VAL A 214 -26.55 -8.14 6.87
N TYR A 215 -25.98 -6.97 7.13
CA TYR A 215 -26.77 -5.83 7.57
C TYR A 215 -27.54 -5.23 6.39
N SER A 216 -28.85 -5.00 6.54
CA SER A 216 -29.71 -4.40 5.53
C SER A 216 -30.45 -3.19 6.09
N VAL A 217 -30.37 -2.07 5.38
CA VAL A 217 -31.00 -0.78 5.75
C VAL A 217 -32.44 -0.77 5.22
N THR A 218 -33.43 -0.59 6.09
CA THR A 218 -34.85 -0.69 5.73
C THR A 218 -35.48 0.63 5.26
N ASN A 219 -34.96 1.79 5.67
CA ASN A 219 -35.45 3.12 5.23
C ASN A 219 -34.31 4.16 5.21
N GLY A 220 -33.78 4.47 4.02
CA GLY A 220 -32.75 5.50 3.83
C GLY A 220 -33.25 6.94 3.90
N LYS A 221 -34.50 7.19 4.32
CA LYS A 221 -35.09 8.54 4.44
C LYS A 221 -35.09 8.98 5.90
N GLY A 222 -34.02 9.66 6.33
CA GLY A 222 -33.93 10.30 7.65
C GLY A 222 -32.84 9.73 8.55
N SER A 223 -32.37 8.50 8.29
CA SER A 223 -31.21 7.91 8.96
C SER A 223 -29.95 8.72 8.65
N LYS A 224 -29.39 9.46 9.61
CA LYS A 224 -28.00 9.92 9.49
C LYS A 224 -27.08 8.89 10.13
N GLY A 225 -25.85 8.92 9.66
CA GLY A 225 -24.79 8.01 10.06
C GLY A 225 -23.50 8.50 9.43
N SER A 226 -22.55 7.60 9.28
CA SER A 226 -21.26 7.93 8.72
C SER A 226 -21.11 7.46 7.29
N ILE A 227 -20.41 8.26 6.50
CA ILE A 227 -19.90 7.88 5.17
C ILE A 227 -19.07 6.59 5.24
N MET A 228 -18.39 6.34 6.36
CA MET A 228 -17.57 5.13 6.56
C MET A 228 -18.40 3.92 7.01
N PHE A 229 -19.70 4.09 7.29
CA PHE A 229 -20.60 2.97 7.58
C PHE A 229 -21.33 2.49 6.33
N ASP A 230 -21.99 3.40 5.61
CA ASP A 230 -22.65 3.09 4.34
C ASP A 230 -22.86 4.38 3.53
N GLN A 231 -22.05 4.54 2.49
CA GLN A 231 -22.09 5.67 1.57
C GLN A 231 -23.30 5.62 0.62
N ASN A 232 -24.03 4.51 0.54
CA ASN A 232 -25.17 4.34 -0.38
C ASN A 232 -26.49 4.87 0.20
N ILE A 233 -26.53 5.20 1.50
CA ILE A 233 -27.73 5.75 2.15
C ILE A 233 -27.89 7.23 1.79
N ASP A 234 -28.99 7.59 1.13
CA ASP A 234 -29.19 8.94 0.60
C ASP A 234 -29.03 10.08 1.63
N SER A 235 -29.47 9.88 2.87
CA SER A 235 -29.37 10.87 3.96
C SER A 235 -28.02 10.92 4.68
N VAL A 236 -27.10 9.99 4.42
CA VAL A 236 -25.74 10.03 4.96
C VAL A 236 -24.93 11.07 4.18
N ASN A 237 -24.36 12.04 4.91
CA ASN A 237 -23.56 13.13 4.34
C ASN A 237 -22.51 13.69 5.31
N THR A 238 -22.14 12.93 6.34
CA THR A 238 -21.23 13.33 7.42
C THR A 238 -20.46 12.10 7.92
N PHE A 239 -19.46 12.33 8.77
CA PHE A 239 -18.77 11.30 9.54
C PHE A 239 -19.36 11.19 10.95
N CYS A 240 -19.20 10.03 11.59
CA CYS A 240 -19.55 9.87 13.00
C CYS A 240 -18.60 10.69 13.88
N ASP A 241 -19.14 11.27 14.94
CA ASP A 241 -18.45 12.17 15.86
C ASP A 241 -18.65 11.78 17.33
N THR A 242 -18.11 12.58 18.24
CA THR A 242 -18.25 12.38 19.68
C THR A 242 -19.27 13.33 20.31
N ASP A 243 -20.09 14.00 19.49
CA ASP A 243 -21.08 14.97 19.97
C ASP A 243 -22.34 14.25 20.45
N ASN A 244 -22.43 14.04 21.76
CA ASN A 244 -23.56 13.36 22.38
C ASN A 244 -24.90 14.12 22.27
N SER A 245 -24.88 15.39 21.85
CA SER A 245 -26.10 16.16 21.59
C SER A 245 -26.74 15.81 20.23
N ASN A 246 -26.00 15.12 19.35
CA ASN A 246 -26.47 14.66 18.06
C ASN A 246 -26.44 13.13 17.95
N PRO A 247 -27.49 12.43 18.43
CA PRO A 247 -27.57 10.97 18.37
C PRO A 247 -27.42 10.38 16.97
N LEU A 248 -27.75 11.14 15.93
CA LEU A 248 -27.71 10.68 14.53
C LEU A 248 -26.28 10.56 13.98
N THR A 249 -25.29 11.13 14.64
CA THR A 249 -23.85 11.00 14.26
C THR A 249 -22.98 10.51 15.41
N TYR A 250 -23.56 10.33 16.60
CA TYR A 250 -22.80 9.90 17.75
C TYR A 250 -22.18 8.51 17.53
N HIS A 251 -20.86 8.46 17.64
CA HIS A 251 -20.04 7.29 17.38
C HIS A 251 -20.22 6.20 18.44
N ASN A 252 -20.49 4.99 17.96
CA ASN A 252 -20.53 3.80 18.77
C ASN A 252 -19.12 3.21 18.92
N ALA A 253 -18.43 3.62 19.98
CA ALA A 253 -17.10 3.15 20.33
C ALA A 253 -17.03 1.63 20.63
N PHE A 254 -18.17 0.95 20.83
CA PHE A 254 -18.23 -0.46 21.18
C PHE A 254 -18.50 -1.39 20.00
N ALA A 255 -18.80 -0.81 18.82
CA ALA A 255 -19.03 -1.58 17.60
C ALA A 255 -17.78 -2.33 17.13
N LEU A 256 -17.91 -3.58 16.72
CA LEU A 256 -16.80 -4.44 16.28
C LEU A 256 -16.38 -4.15 14.83
N ASN A 257 -15.92 -2.92 14.55
CA ASN A 257 -15.48 -2.49 13.23
C ASN A 257 -13.98 -2.12 13.21
N ASN A 258 -13.43 -2.00 12.00
CA ASN A 258 -12.01 -1.73 11.80
C ASN A 258 -11.60 -0.35 12.34
N GLN A 259 -12.49 0.64 12.25
CA GLN A 259 -12.25 1.96 12.84
C GLN A 259 -11.98 1.85 14.34
N ASN A 260 -12.85 1.18 15.09
CA ASN A 260 -12.67 1.02 16.53
C ASN A 260 -11.43 0.19 16.88
N LEU A 261 -11.16 -0.86 16.10
CA LEU A 261 -10.04 -1.76 16.31
C LEU A 261 -8.67 -1.05 16.15
N TYR A 262 -8.50 -0.32 15.05
CA TYR A 262 -7.22 0.28 14.66
C TYR A 262 -7.05 1.73 15.13
N CYS A 263 -8.15 2.47 15.35
CA CYS A 263 -8.12 3.86 15.81
C CYS A 263 -8.44 4.04 17.29
N LEU A 264 -8.20 3.03 18.13
CA LEU A 264 -8.38 3.12 19.59
C LEU A 264 -9.78 3.63 19.97
N PHE A 265 -10.81 3.08 19.33
CA PHE A 265 -12.22 3.43 19.56
C PHE A 265 -12.59 4.89 19.23
N GLN A 266 -11.69 5.64 18.56
CA GLN A 266 -11.95 7.01 18.14
C GLN A 266 -12.90 7.05 16.94
N SER A 267 -13.81 8.01 16.96
CA SER A 267 -14.68 8.28 15.81
C SER A 267 -13.88 8.72 14.59
N THR A 268 -14.41 8.42 13.40
CA THR A 268 -13.87 8.90 12.12
C THR A 268 -13.63 10.41 12.13
N TRP A 269 -14.57 11.21 12.65
CA TRP A 269 -14.41 12.67 12.76
C TRP A 269 -13.21 13.09 13.63
N THR A 270 -12.98 12.39 14.75
CA THR A 270 -11.85 12.70 15.64
C THR A 270 -10.51 12.48 14.94
N VAL A 271 -10.39 11.38 14.20
CA VAL A 271 -9.17 11.07 13.43
C VAL A 271 -8.95 12.10 12.33
N ILE A 272 -10.00 12.43 11.57
CA ILE A 272 -9.95 13.46 10.53
C ILE A 272 -9.46 14.80 11.11
N MET A 273 -10.03 15.26 12.23
CA MET A 273 -9.68 16.55 12.83
C MET A 273 -8.26 16.62 13.41
N ARG A 274 -7.63 15.48 13.69
CA ARG A 274 -6.21 15.40 14.13
C ARG A 274 -5.23 15.45 12.96
N HIS A 275 -5.70 15.20 11.74
CA HIS A 275 -4.86 15.26 10.54
C HIS A 275 -4.29 16.67 10.35
N GLN A 276 -3.08 16.77 9.79
CA GLN A 276 -2.36 18.05 9.56
C GLN A 276 -3.17 19.09 8.77
N ASP A 277 -4.11 18.63 7.95
CA ASP A 277 -5.02 19.46 7.18
C ASP A 277 -5.94 20.32 8.06
N PHE A 278 -6.24 19.87 9.29
CA PHE A 278 -7.23 20.50 10.18
C PHE A 278 -6.74 20.78 11.60
N THR A 279 -5.66 20.11 12.04
CA THR A 279 -5.02 20.35 13.33
C THR A 279 -4.55 21.80 13.45
N ASN A 280 -4.39 22.29 14.68
CA ASN A 280 -3.99 23.68 14.96
C ASN A 280 -4.89 24.74 14.27
N ASN A 281 -6.17 24.41 14.07
CA ASN A 281 -7.16 25.26 13.39
C ASN A 281 -6.80 25.59 11.92
N ASN A 282 -6.04 24.72 11.25
CA ASN A 282 -5.89 24.78 9.80
C ASN A 282 -7.26 24.55 9.12
N ASN A 283 -7.53 25.28 8.04
CA ASN A 283 -8.77 25.19 7.25
C ASN A 283 -10.05 25.16 8.13
N PRO A 284 -10.29 26.25 8.91
CA PRO A 284 -11.49 26.36 9.74
C PRO A 284 -12.76 26.30 8.89
N ALA A 285 -13.88 25.89 9.49
CA ALA A 285 -15.16 25.89 8.79
C ALA A 285 -15.45 27.29 8.23
N ARG A 286 -15.69 27.38 6.92
CA ARG A 286 -15.88 28.65 6.21
C ARG A 286 -16.99 28.49 5.18
N GLN A 287 -17.89 29.47 5.10
CA GLN A 287 -18.87 29.49 4.01
C GLN A 287 -18.19 29.81 2.68
N ILE A 288 -18.40 28.93 1.71
CA ILE A 288 -17.87 29.00 0.35
C ILE A 288 -19.03 28.80 -0.62
N ASP A 289 -19.25 29.79 -1.48
CA ASP A 289 -20.38 29.79 -2.42
C ASP A 289 -20.17 28.84 -3.60
N ILE A 290 -18.92 28.61 -4.00
CA ILE A 290 -18.55 27.80 -5.16
C ILE A 290 -17.56 26.71 -4.75
N THR A 291 -18.03 25.47 -4.73
CA THR A 291 -17.22 24.26 -4.49
C THR A 291 -16.85 23.54 -5.78
N VAL A 292 -17.22 24.09 -6.95
CA VAL A 292 -16.94 23.47 -8.25
C VAL A 292 -15.42 23.47 -8.50
N PRO A 293 -14.79 22.29 -8.69
CA PRO A 293 -13.36 22.19 -8.94
C PRO A 293 -12.98 22.78 -10.30
N ASN A 294 -11.78 23.37 -10.38
CA ASN A 294 -11.10 23.60 -11.63
C ASN A 294 -10.52 22.27 -12.12
N ILE A 295 -11.11 21.70 -13.17
CA ILE A 295 -10.68 20.43 -13.75
C ILE A 295 -9.89 20.71 -15.03
N ARG A 296 -8.67 20.20 -15.11
CA ARG A 296 -7.86 20.18 -16.33
C ARG A 296 -7.66 18.77 -16.81
N ILE A 297 -7.63 18.60 -18.13
CA ILE A 297 -7.35 17.32 -18.77
C ILE A 297 -5.97 17.43 -19.39
N VAL A 298 -5.09 16.50 -19.03
CA VAL A 298 -3.71 16.46 -19.50
C VAL A 298 -3.44 15.14 -20.20
N ARG A 299 -2.67 15.17 -21.28
CA ARG A 299 -2.14 14.00 -21.96
C ARG A 299 -0.64 14.00 -21.85
N ARG A 300 -0.06 12.82 -21.64
CA ARG A 300 1.37 12.64 -21.47
C ARG A 300 2.18 13.10 -22.70
N LYS A 301 3.35 13.72 -22.47
CA LYS A 301 4.34 14.11 -23.51
C LYS A 301 5.68 13.41 -23.31
N ASP A 302 6.54 13.49 -24.33
CA ASP A 302 7.94 13.06 -24.29
C ASP A 302 8.65 13.59 -23.02
N ILE A 303 9.29 12.69 -22.28
CA ILE A 303 9.99 13.04 -21.04
C ILE A 303 11.22 13.89 -21.38
N ARG A 304 11.42 14.99 -20.64
CA ARG A 304 12.61 15.85 -20.73
C ARG A 304 13.37 15.81 -19.41
N THR A 305 14.58 15.28 -19.44
CA THR A 305 15.43 15.10 -18.25
C THR A 305 16.68 15.96 -18.38
N VAL A 306 17.06 16.66 -17.31
CA VAL A 306 18.36 17.33 -17.21
C VAL A 306 19.15 16.74 -16.05
N LEU A 307 20.31 16.17 -16.36
CA LEU A 307 21.28 15.74 -15.35
C LEU A 307 22.06 16.96 -14.87
N VAL A 308 22.09 17.18 -13.56
CA VAL A 308 22.76 18.34 -12.92
C VAL A 308 23.89 17.79 -12.05
N LEU A 309 25.11 17.87 -12.55
CA LEU A 309 26.28 17.15 -12.04
C LEU A 309 27.22 18.07 -11.28
N ASP A 310 27.45 17.78 -10.01
CA ASP A 310 28.39 18.53 -9.18
C ASP A 310 29.84 18.16 -9.51
N THR A 311 30.62 19.18 -9.85
CA THR A 311 32.05 19.10 -10.18
C THR A 311 32.88 20.00 -9.27
N SER A 312 32.39 20.33 -8.09
CA SER A 312 33.13 21.11 -7.07
C SER A 312 34.26 20.31 -6.43
N GLY A 313 35.21 20.99 -5.78
CA GLY A 313 36.40 20.37 -5.21
C GLY A 313 36.12 19.27 -4.18
N SER A 314 35.00 19.35 -3.45
CA SER A 314 34.58 18.35 -2.47
C SER A 314 34.14 17.01 -3.11
N MET A 315 33.85 17.02 -4.41
CA MET A 315 33.51 15.83 -5.19
C MET A 315 34.75 15.02 -5.62
N GLN A 316 35.98 15.49 -5.39
CA GLN A 316 37.19 14.77 -5.82
C GLN A 316 37.28 13.34 -5.26
N GLY A 317 37.98 12.47 -6.00
CA GLY A 317 38.19 11.08 -5.63
C GLY A 317 36.94 10.21 -5.83
N VAL A 318 36.52 9.52 -4.78
CA VAL A 318 35.47 8.46 -4.86
C VAL A 318 34.11 9.04 -5.26
N ARG A 319 33.73 10.25 -4.79
CA ARG A 319 32.41 10.85 -5.08
C ARG A 319 32.22 11.14 -6.57
N LEU A 320 33.22 11.76 -7.22
CA LEU A 320 33.22 12.01 -8.67
C LEU A 320 33.16 10.69 -9.45
N GLN A 321 33.94 9.69 -9.02
CA GLN A 321 33.90 8.37 -9.66
C GLN A 321 32.52 7.73 -9.56
N GLN A 322 31.90 7.75 -8.38
CA GLN A 322 30.53 7.28 -8.15
C GLN A 322 29.52 8.03 -9.03
N MET A 323 29.60 9.36 -9.07
CA MET A 323 28.74 10.19 -9.90
C MET A 323 28.83 9.80 -11.38
N ARG A 324 30.05 9.65 -11.90
CA ARG A 324 30.29 9.26 -13.30
C ARG A 324 29.73 7.88 -13.62
N LEU A 325 29.99 6.90 -12.76
CA LEU A 325 29.51 5.53 -12.93
C LEU A 325 27.98 5.47 -12.92
N ALA A 326 27.35 6.12 -11.94
CA ALA A 326 25.89 6.12 -11.81
C ALA A 326 25.22 6.86 -12.99
N THR A 327 25.79 7.99 -13.41
CA THR A 327 25.29 8.75 -14.57
C THR A 327 25.42 7.94 -15.86
N THR A 328 26.55 7.25 -16.05
CA THR A 328 26.77 6.38 -17.21
C THR A 328 25.74 5.26 -17.25
N ASN A 329 25.52 4.59 -16.12
CA ASN A 329 24.53 3.52 -16.00
C ASN A 329 23.11 4.00 -16.31
N PHE A 330 22.72 5.18 -15.80
CA PHE A 330 21.43 5.80 -16.12
C PHE A 330 21.24 6.03 -17.62
N ILE A 331 22.25 6.58 -18.31
CA ILE A 331 22.16 6.87 -19.74
C ILE A 331 22.08 5.58 -20.57
N LEU A 332 22.84 4.55 -20.19
CA LEU A 332 22.85 3.28 -20.91
C LEU A 332 21.54 2.52 -20.76
N ASN A 333 21.09 2.35 -19.51
CA ASN A 333 20.05 1.37 -19.21
C ASN A 333 18.70 2.03 -18.93
N SER A 334 18.67 3.08 -18.12
CA SER A 334 17.43 3.69 -17.63
C SER A 334 16.81 4.72 -18.59
N ALA A 335 17.63 5.38 -19.40
CA ALA A 335 17.14 6.35 -20.38
C ALA A 335 16.50 5.63 -21.58
N VAL A 336 15.21 5.89 -21.80
CA VAL A 336 14.41 5.24 -22.84
C VAL A 336 14.53 6.00 -24.16
N GLU A 337 14.47 5.28 -25.28
CA GLU A 337 14.33 5.88 -26.60
C GLU A 337 13.06 6.74 -26.67
N GLY A 338 13.11 7.87 -27.35
CA GLY A 338 12.05 8.87 -27.39
C GLY A 338 12.16 9.97 -26.33
N GLU A 339 12.89 9.76 -25.22
CA GLU A 339 13.11 10.80 -24.21
C GLU A 339 14.15 11.84 -24.66
N PHE A 340 14.05 13.06 -24.13
CA PHE A 340 15.07 14.09 -24.25
C PHE A 340 15.96 14.11 -23.01
N LEU A 341 17.28 14.14 -23.21
CA LEU A 341 18.26 14.22 -22.15
C LEU A 341 19.22 15.39 -22.37
N GLY A 342 19.40 16.22 -21.34
CA GLY A 342 20.39 17.29 -21.28
C GLY A 342 21.33 17.09 -20.09
N ILE A 343 22.52 17.68 -20.16
CA ILE A 343 23.56 17.56 -19.12
C ILE A 343 24.11 18.94 -18.78
N VAL A 344 24.04 19.30 -17.50
CA VAL A 344 24.61 20.50 -16.91
C VAL A 344 25.62 20.07 -15.85
N SER A 345 26.83 20.62 -15.91
CA SER A 345 27.80 20.52 -14.81
C SER A 345 27.88 21.84 -14.06
N PHE A 346 28.17 21.78 -12.76
CA PHE A 346 28.35 22.98 -11.96
C PHE A 346 29.48 22.84 -10.94
N ASN A 347 30.12 23.97 -10.65
CA ASN A 347 31.05 24.18 -9.54
C ASN A 347 30.88 25.63 -9.06
N SER A 348 31.91 26.48 -9.17
CA SER A 348 31.80 27.93 -9.01
C SER A 348 31.01 28.60 -10.15
N ARG A 349 30.87 27.92 -11.29
CA ARG A 349 30.10 28.33 -12.46
C ARG A 349 29.34 27.12 -13.02
N THR A 350 28.40 27.38 -13.92
CA THR A 350 27.65 26.33 -14.61
C THR A 350 28.08 26.19 -16.05
N THR A 351 28.15 24.96 -16.55
CA THR A 351 28.44 24.65 -17.96
C THR A 351 27.36 23.71 -18.51
N ILE A 352 26.81 24.04 -19.68
CA ILE A 352 25.94 23.13 -20.43
C ILE A 352 26.85 22.17 -21.18
N MET A 353 26.91 20.91 -20.73
CA MET A 353 27.70 19.86 -21.35
C MET A 353 26.98 19.28 -22.57
N SER A 354 25.65 19.19 -22.50
CA SER A 354 24.80 18.82 -23.62
C SER A 354 23.44 19.50 -23.52
N SER A 355 22.96 20.07 -24.63
CA SER A 355 21.58 20.52 -24.76
C SER A 355 20.60 19.34 -24.76
N LEU A 356 19.31 19.59 -24.55
CA LEU A 356 18.29 18.55 -24.62
C LEU A 356 18.32 17.85 -25.98
N THR A 357 18.76 16.59 -25.96
CA THR A 357 18.96 15.76 -27.14
C THR A 357 18.00 14.58 -27.07
N LYS A 358 17.23 14.32 -28.13
CA LYS A 358 16.32 13.17 -28.20
C LYS A 358 17.13 11.89 -28.34
N ILE A 359 16.89 10.93 -27.46
CA ILE A 359 17.51 9.61 -27.50
C ILE A 359 16.78 8.80 -28.56
N VAL A 360 17.46 8.51 -29.67
CA VAL A 360 16.89 7.74 -30.78
C VAL A 360 17.61 6.42 -31.04
N ASP A 361 18.81 6.27 -30.50
CA ASP A 361 19.64 5.07 -30.64
C ASP A 361 20.78 5.04 -29.60
N GLN A 362 21.57 3.97 -29.65
CA GLN A 362 22.75 3.77 -28.82
C GLN A 362 23.89 4.77 -29.10
N ASN A 363 24.01 5.32 -30.31
CA ASN A 363 25.06 6.27 -30.65
C ASN A 363 24.85 7.60 -29.91
N VAL A 364 23.60 8.06 -29.82
CA VAL A 364 23.24 9.23 -29.00
C VAL A 364 23.59 9.00 -27.53
N LYS A 365 23.30 7.81 -26.98
CA LYS A 365 23.69 7.44 -25.61
C LYS A 365 25.20 7.54 -25.40
N ASN A 366 26.00 6.97 -26.31
CA ASN A 366 27.47 7.02 -26.23
C ASN A 366 27.99 8.46 -26.30
N ASN A 367 27.42 9.30 -27.16
CA ASN A 367 27.78 10.72 -27.26
C ASN A 367 27.48 11.48 -25.97
N LEU A 368 26.34 11.21 -25.32
CA LEU A 368 25.97 11.82 -24.04
C LEU A 368 26.91 11.37 -22.91
N ILE A 369 27.30 10.10 -22.88
CA ILE A 369 28.26 9.56 -21.90
C ILE A 369 29.63 10.24 -22.04
N ALA A 370 30.07 10.51 -23.26
CA ALA A 370 31.32 11.23 -23.51
C ALA A 370 31.32 12.67 -22.96
N GLN A 371 30.14 13.27 -22.73
CA GLN A 371 29.99 14.60 -22.13
C GLN A 371 30.00 14.59 -20.59
N ILE A 372 30.08 13.43 -19.93
CA ILE A 372 30.12 13.37 -18.47
C ILE A 372 31.45 13.95 -17.95
N PRO A 373 31.42 14.92 -17.01
CA PRO A 373 32.64 15.53 -16.47
C PRO A 373 33.62 14.52 -15.86
N SER A 374 34.91 14.74 -16.10
CA SER A 374 36.00 13.86 -15.63
C SER A 374 36.87 14.46 -14.52
N ALA A 375 36.67 15.75 -14.19
CA ALA A 375 37.43 16.47 -13.18
C ALA A 375 36.48 17.26 -12.25
N ALA A 376 36.92 17.46 -11.02
CA ALA A 376 36.19 18.19 -10.00
C ALA A 376 37.11 19.23 -9.34
N VAL A 377 36.71 20.50 -9.38
CA VAL A 377 37.48 21.65 -8.90
C VAL A 377 36.57 22.84 -8.62
N GLY A 378 37.00 23.70 -7.69
CA GLY A 378 36.34 24.97 -7.41
C GLY A 378 35.29 24.87 -6.29
N LEU A 379 34.64 26.00 -6.05
CA LEU A 379 33.52 26.18 -5.13
C LEU A 379 32.24 25.48 -5.62
N THR A 380 31.14 25.59 -4.87
CA THR A 380 29.90 24.82 -5.08
C THR A 380 28.69 25.76 -5.16
N SER A 381 28.08 25.87 -6.34
CA SER A 381 26.88 26.66 -6.64
C SER A 381 25.72 25.77 -7.10
N VAL A 382 25.03 25.13 -6.15
CA VAL A 382 23.90 24.22 -6.46
C VAL A 382 22.75 24.99 -7.10
N GLY A 383 22.35 26.14 -6.54
CA GLY A 383 21.32 27.00 -7.11
C GLY A 383 21.65 27.45 -8.54
N GLY A 384 22.90 27.79 -8.82
CA GLY A 384 23.36 28.03 -10.20
C GLY A 384 23.07 26.86 -11.15
N GLY A 385 23.46 25.63 -10.76
CA GLY A 385 23.20 24.42 -11.54
C GLY A 385 21.71 24.19 -11.81
N LEU A 386 20.88 24.34 -10.78
CA LEU A 386 19.41 24.25 -10.88
C LEU A 386 18.83 25.31 -11.83
N LEU A 387 19.31 26.55 -11.75
CA LEU A 387 18.84 27.64 -12.61
C LEU A 387 19.21 27.41 -14.08
N SER A 388 20.43 26.95 -14.35
CA SER A 388 20.88 26.61 -15.72
C SER A 388 20.03 25.48 -16.32
N ALA A 389 19.77 24.43 -15.54
CA ALA A 389 18.89 23.34 -15.94
C ALA A 389 17.45 23.82 -16.19
N LEU A 390 16.92 24.72 -15.36
CA LEU A 390 15.59 25.31 -15.54
C LEU A 390 15.52 26.10 -16.85
N ASN A 391 16.53 26.90 -17.16
CA ASN A 391 16.59 27.68 -18.40
C ASN A 391 16.69 26.78 -19.63
N MET A 392 17.42 25.66 -19.55
CA MET A 392 17.46 24.65 -20.61
C MET A 392 16.07 24.06 -20.86
N LEU A 393 15.35 23.70 -19.80
CA LEU A 393 13.98 23.19 -19.89
C LEU A 393 13.01 24.25 -20.47
N LYS A 394 13.14 25.53 -20.08
CA LYS A 394 12.36 26.65 -20.63
C LYS A 394 12.58 26.86 -22.12
N SER A 395 13.81 26.69 -22.59
CA SER A 395 14.17 26.90 -23.99
C SER A 395 13.71 25.75 -24.92
N SER A 396 13.29 24.61 -24.36
CA SER A 396 12.93 23.40 -25.12
C SER A 396 11.53 23.41 -25.72
N VAL A 397 10.68 24.37 -25.33
CA VAL A 397 9.29 24.46 -25.78
C VAL A 397 9.09 25.89 -26.27
N ASN A 398 8.66 26.07 -27.52
CA ASN A 398 8.16 27.36 -28.04
C ASN A 398 6.83 27.77 -27.35
N GLN A 399 6.73 27.56 -26.05
CA GLN A 399 5.61 27.82 -25.17
C GLN A 399 6.15 28.48 -23.90
N SER A 400 5.37 29.37 -23.32
CA SER A 400 5.76 30.19 -22.17
C SER A 400 6.05 29.42 -20.87
N PHE A 401 5.94 28.08 -20.85
CA PHE A 401 6.06 27.25 -19.65
C PHE A 401 6.87 25.95 -19.88
N PRO A 402 7.93 25.67 -19.09
CA PRO A 402 8.79 24.47 -19.20
C PRO A 402 8.16 23.18 -18.66
N CYS A 403 7.03 23.30 -17.98
CA CYS A 403 6.08 22.28 -17.53
C CYS A 403 6.37 20.83 -18.00
N GLY A 404 6.78 19.95 -17.08
CA GLY A 404 7.04 18.52 -17.34
C GLY A 404 8.48 18.12 -17.61
N GLY A 405 9.41 19.05 -17.40
CA GLY A 405 10.83 18.73 -17.27
C GLY A 405 11.15 18.16 -15.89
N ARG A 406 12.11 17.24 -15.82
CA ARG A 406 12.69 16.73 -14.57
C ARG A 406 14.18 17.02 -14.49
N MET A 407 14.68 17.16 -13.28
CA MET A 407 16.11 17.28 -12.99
C MET A 407 16.56 16.10 -12.12
N ILE A 408 17.76 15.58 -12.36
CA ILE A 408 18.42 14.67 -11.42
C ILE A 408 19.74 15.30 -11.00
N VAL A 409 19.82 15.68 -9.73
CA VAL A 409 20.95 16.41 -9.14
C VAL A 409 21.83 15.44 -8.37
N LEU A 410 23.11 15.35 -8.73
CA LEU A 410 24.10 14.54 -8.01
C LEU A 410 25.11 15.49 -7.38
N SER A 411 25.15 15.55 -6.05
CA SER A 411 25.96 16.52 -5.31
C SER A 411 26.18 16.07 -3.86
N ASP A 412 27.23 16.55 -3.21
CA ASP A 412 27.34 16.50 -1.75
C ASP A 412 26.63 17.69 -1.07
N GLY A 413 26.11 18.65 -1.81
CA GLY A 413 25.25 19.73 -1.31
C GLY A 413 25.96 20.78 -0.47
N GLU A 414 27.30 20.84 -0.46
CA GLU A 414 28.10 21.82 0.29
C GLU A 414 28.10 23.21 -0.39
N GLU A 415 26.91 23.78 -0.61
CA GLU A 415 26.73 25.06 -1.29
C GLU A 415 27.40 26.22 -0.53
N ASN A 416 28.31 26.92 -1.21
CA ASN A 416 29.16 27.95 -0.61
C ASN A 416 29.26 29.24 -1.45
N VAL A 417 28.80 29.23 -2.71
CA VAL A 417 28.71 30.42 -3.57
C VAL A 417 27.36 30.49 -4.27
N GLY A 418 26.83 31.70 -4.46
CA GLY A 418 25.55 31.92 -5.12
C GLY A 418 25.61 31.76 -6.65
N PRO A 419 24.45 31.57 -7.33
CA PRO A 419 23.09 31.55 -6.78
C PRO A 419 22.82 30.37 -5.84
N TYR A 420 22.10 30.63 -4.74
CA TYR A 420 21.80 29.64 -3.70
C TYR A 420 20.49 28.88 -3.98
N ILE A 421 20.34 27.66 -3.46
CA ILE A 421 19.10 26.87 -3.55
C ILE A 421 17.87 27.70 -3.14
N SER A 422 17.97 28.46 -2.05
CA SER A 422 16.89 29.30 -1.52
C SER A 422 16.40 30.37 -2.51
N SER A 423 17.26 30.81 -3.43
CA SER A 423 16.90 31.78 -4.47
C SER A 423 16.20 31.18 -5.68
N VAL A 424 16.34 29.86 -5.91
CA VAL A 424 15.87 29.17 -7.12
C VAL A 424 14.69 28.23 -6.84
N ILE A 425 14.53 27.78 -5.60
CA ILE A 425 13.51 26.76 -5.24
C ILE A 425 12.08 27.20 -5.59
N ASN A 426 11.74 28.47 -5.37
CA ASN A 426 10.41 28.99 -5.71
C ASN A 426 10.16 29.00 -7.23
N ASP A 427 11.19 29.24 -8.03
CA ASP A 427 11.07 29.19 -9.49
C ASP A 427 10.85 27.75 -9.96
N LEU A 428 11.58 26.78 -9.40
CA LEU A 428 11.39 25.36 -9.71
C LEU A 428 9.96 24.89 -9.39
N VAL A 429 9.47 25.24 -8.20
CA VAL A 429 8.10 24.91 -7.76
C VAL A 429 7.06 25.60 -8.63
N SER A 430 7.24 26.89 -8.95
CA SER A 430 6.28 27.66 -9.77
C SER A 430 6.25 27.20 -11.22
N ASN A 431 7.37 26.65 -11.73
CA ASN A 431 7.48 26.10 -13.08
C ASN A 431 7.15 24.60 -13.14
N GLN A 432 6.69 23.99 -12.05
CA GLN A 432 6.31 22.58 -11.95
C GLN A 432 7.44 21.61 -12.40
N ILE A 433 8.68 21.91 -12.03
CA ILE A 433 9.81 21.03 -12.29
C ILE A 433 9.99 20.06 -11.13
N ILE A 434 10.02 18.76 -11.44
CA ILE A 434 10.38 17.72 -10.46
C ILE A 434 11.90 17.65 -10.37
N VAL A 435 12.45 17.75 -9.16
CA VAL A 435 13.88 17.61 -8.93
C VAL A 435 14.11 16.38 -8.07
N HIS A 436 14.81 15.39 -8.61
CA HIS A 436 15.33 14.27 -7.83
C HIS A 436 16.75 14.61 -7.37
N THR A 437 17.09 14.23 -6.15
CA THR A 437 18.41 14.52 -5.59
C THR A 437 19.08 13.28 -5.07
N VAL A 438 20.34 13.11 -5.44
CA VAL A 438 21.24 12.07 -5.00
C VAL A 438 22.36 12.72 -4.21
N SER A 439 22.27 12.62 -2.89
CA SER A 439 23.27 13.09 -1.94
C SER A 439 24.45 12.12 -1.88
N LEU A 440 25.64 12.59 -2.24
CA LEU A 440 26.85 11.77 -2.32
C LEU A 440 27.76 12.00 -1.11
N GLY A 441 28.02 10.94 -0.36
CA GLY A 441 28.95 10.96 0.77
C GLY A 441 28.34 11.42 2.10
N SER A 442 29.00 11.06 3.21
CA SER A 442 28.45 11.18 4.55
C SER A 442 28.26 12.59 5.11
N SER A 443 28.97 13.58 4.56
CA SER A 443 28.81 14.99 4.94
C SER A 443 27.70 15.72 4.16
N ALA A 444 26.96 15.02 3.28
CA ALA A 444 26.14 15.73 2.31
C ALA A 444 25.02 16.56 2.94
N SER A 445 24.76 17.76 2.43
CA SER A 445 23.82 18.70 3.05
C SER A 445 22.36 18.24 3.05
N GLU A 446 21.65 18.49 4.15
CA GLU A 446 20.18 18.35 4.25
C GLU A 446 19.42 19.38 3.41
N ARG A 447 20.09 20.40 2.88
CA ARG A 447 19.44 21.37 1.98
C ARG A 447 19.03 20.73 0.66
N LEU A 448 19.76 19.71 0.22
CA LEU A 448 19.52 19.06 -1.06
C LEU A 448 18.21 18.23 -1.04
N GLN A 449 17.96 17.45 0.02
CA GLN A 449 16.72 16.68 0.19
C GLN A 449 15.47 17.58 0.18
N ASN A 450 15.57 18.79 0.76
CA ASN A 450 14.45 19.74 0.81
C ASN A 450 14.02 20.19 -0.59
N VAL A 451 14.93 20.23 -1.56
CA VAL A 451 14.59 20.53 -2.96
C VAL A 451 13.70 19.42 -3.54
N SER A 452 14.07 18.16 -3.33
CA SER A 452 13.27 17.01 -3.77
C SER A 452 11.90 16.99 -3.11
N TYR A 453 11.84 17.12 -1.78
CA TYR A 453 10.57 17.15 -1.06
C TYR A 453 9.67 18.32 -1.49
N SER A 454 10.25 19.50 -1.75
CA SER A 454 9.48 20.68 -2.19
C SER A 454 8.95 20.56 -3.61
N THR A 455 9.60 19.75 -4.46
CA THR A 455 9.25 19.57 -5.88
C THR A 455 8.53 18.25 -6.16
N GLY A 456 8.36 17.38 -5.16
CA GLY A 456 7.76 16.05 -5.31
C GLY A 456 8.70 15.00 -5.92
N GLY A 457 10.00 15.28 -5.94
CA GLY A 457 11.03 14.32 -6.36
C GLY A 457 11.51 13.42 -5.23
N LYS A 458 12.35 12.45 -5.59
CA LYS A 458 12.95 11.48 -4.66
C LYS A 458 14.26 12.01 -4.09
N ALA A 459 14.40 11.94 -2.77
CA ALA A 459 15.63 12.23 -2.06
C ALA A 459 16.34 10.93 -1.70
N ILE A 460 17.54 10.75 -2.21
CA ILE A 460 18.32 9.51 -2.10
C ILE A 460 19.68 9.87 -1.52
N TYR A 461 20.13 9.07 -0.56
CA TYR A 461 21.43 9.20 0.07
C TYR A 461 22.28 7.98 -0.25
N ALA A 462 23.44 8.23 -0.85
CA ALA A 462 24.43 7.21 -1.16
C ALA A 462 25.70 7.46 -0.34
N PRO A 463 25.97 6.62 0.67
CA PRO A 463 27.23 6.65 1.40
C PRO A 463 28.43 6.47 0.46
N SER A 464 29.60 6.95 0.91
CA SER A 464 30.85 6.76 0.16
C SER A 464 31.12 5.27 -0.05
N GLY A 465 31.37 4.87 -1.31
CA GLY A 465 31.64 3.48 -1.70
C GLY A 465 30.42 2.62 -2.00
N ASP A 466 29.19 3.11 -1.79
CA ASP A 466 27.97 2.37 -2.11
C ASP A 466 27.39 2.76 -3.49
N ILE A 467 27.84 2.06 -4.53
CA ILE A 467 27.37 2.26 -5.91
C ILE A 467 26.05 1.49 -6.17
N ALA A 468 25.71 0.49 -5.35
CA ALA A 468 24.48 -0.28 -5.52
C ALA A 468 23.24 0.53 -5.14
N THR A 469 23.31 1.27 -4.04
CA THR A 469 22.25 2.23 -3.66
C THR A 469 22.07 3.28 -4.76
N LEU A 470 23.13 3.71 -5.44
CA LEU A 470 23.03 4.64 -6.58
C LEU A 470 22.31 4.02 -7.78
N ASN A 471 22.65 2.80 -8.17
CA ASN A 471 22.01 2.15 -9.32
C ASN A 471 20.51 1.91 -9.08
N SER A 472 20.17 1.38 -7.91
CA SER A 472 18.78 1.16 -7.50
C SER A 472 18.00 2.47 -7.33
N ALA A 473 18.67 3.53 -6.90
CA ALA A 473 18.13 4.88 -6.87
C ALA A 473 17.75 5.42 -8.25
N PHE A 474 18.66 5.36 -9.23
CA PHE A 474 18.39 5.82 -10.60
C PHE A 474 17.24 5.06 -11.24
N LEU A 475 17.16 3.74 -11.04
CA LEU A 475 16.02 2.95 -11.49
C LEU A 475 14.73 3.36 -10.79
N SER A 476 14.76 3.59 -9.48
CA SER A 476 13.57 4.04 -8.76
C SER A 476 13.07 5.40 -9.28
N ILE A 477 13.97 6.27 -9.73
CA ILE A 477 13.65 7.57 -10.35
C ILE A 477 13.08 7.38 -11.76
N SER A 478 13.63 6.44 -12.55
CA SER A 478 13.12 6.16 -13.90
C SER A 478 11.74 5.46 -13.87
N GLN A 479 11.52 4.55 -12.91
CA GLN A 479 10.27 3.81 -12.71
C GLN A 479 9.08 4.70 -12.33
N GLN A 480 9.29 5.82 -11.61
CA GLN A 480 8.19 6.70 -11.15
C GLN A 480 7.30 7.24 -12.30
N ASN A 481 7.78 7.15 -13.54
CA ASN A 481 7.04 7.60 -14.71
C ASN A 481 7.16 6.63 -15.90
N ALA A 482 7.41 5.32 -15.74
CA ALA A 482 7.65 4.42 -16.88
C ALA A 482 6.36 3.98 -17.63
N ALA A 483 5.71 4.92 -18.32
CA ALA A 483 4.65 4.65 -19.30
C ALA A 483 4.73 5.65 -20.47
N GLY A 484 5.89 5.68 -21.14
CA GLY A 484 6.10 6.50 -22.34
C GLY A 484 6.22 5.59 -23.55
N ASP A 485 5.25 5.68 -24.46
CA ASP A 485 5.48 5.66 -25.91
C ASP A 485 4.19 6.14 -26.59
N GLY A 486 4.34 7.21 -27.35
CA GLY A 486 3.32 7.81 -28.18
C GLY A 486 3.82 7.87 -29.62
N SER A 487 4.01 6.72 -30.26
CA SER A 487 3.83 6.52 -31.70
C SER A 487 4.05 5.03 -32.04
N GLN A 488 3.07 4.40 -32.71
CA GLN A 488 2.93 2.94 -32.99
C GLN A 488 2.22 2.17 -31.86
N ALA A 489 0.91 2.42 -31.73
CA ALA A 489 0.03 1.67 -30.84
C ALA A 489 -0.20 0.25 -31.36
N GLU A 490 0.43 -0.73 -30.69
CA GLU A 490 -0.10 -2.05 -30.29
C GLU A 490 1.03 -2.76 -29.48
N ASN A 491 0.85 -2.97 -28.17
CA ASN A 491 1.69 -3.79 -27.23
C ASN A 491 2.76 -3.14 -26.30
N ILE A 492 2.76 -1.83 -25.96
CA ILE A 492 4.00 -1.24 -25.36
C ILE A 492 3.95 -0.75 -23.89
N LEU A 493 2.82 -0.48 -23.22
CA LEU A 493 2.89 0.32 -21.97
C LEU A 493 2.58 -0.35 -20.62
N GLN A 494 2.24 -1.64 -20.58
CA GLN A 494 2.65 -2.49 -19.44
C GLN A 494 4.06 -3.07 -19.64
N ALA A 495 4.68 -2.83 -20.80
CA ALA A 495 5.91 -3.47 -21.26
C ALA A 495 7.18 -2.59 -21.16
N SER A 496 7.12 -1.43 -20.49
CA SER A 496 8.18 -0.41 -20.53
C SER A 496 8.95 -0.19 -19.22
N PHE A 497 8.54 -0.77 -18.08
CA PHE A 497 9.24 -0.53 -16.81
C PHE A 497 10.38 -1.54 -16.59
N GLU A 498 11.59 -1.03 -16.33
CA GLU A 498 12.71 -1.86 -15.93
C GLU A 498 12.46 -2.41 -14.52
N ILE A 499 12.51 -3.72 -14.37
CA ILE A 499 12.46 -4.43 -13.10
C ILE A 499 13.88 -4.71 -12.65
N MET A 500 14.21 -4.26 -11.43
CA MET A 500 15.48 -4.60 -10.83
C MET A 500 15.38 -5.95 -10.13
N VAL A 501 16.30 -6.85 -10.47
CA VAL A 501 16.39 -8.22 -9.92
C VAL A 501 17.56 -8.32 -8.95
N GLN A 502 18.61 -7.53 -9.15
CA GLN A 502 19.82 -7.54 -8.34
C GLN A 502 20.38 -6.14 -8.18
N SER A 503 20.86 -5.83 -6.97
CA SER A 503 21.64 -4.62 -6.68
C SER A 503 22.56 -4.87 -5.50
N GLU A 504 23.86 -4.97 -5.74
CA GLU A 504 24.85 -5.30 -4.72
C GLU A 504 26.14 -4.50 -4.89
N SER A 505 26.76 -4.13 -3.76
CA SER A 505 28.08 -3.49 -3.71
C SER A 505 29.03 -4.43 -2.97
N LEU A 506 30.16 -4.74 -3.59
CA LEU A 506 31.15 -5.70 -3.14
C LEU A 506 32.47 -4.99 -2.88
N GLN A 507 33.13 -5.38 -1.80
CA GLN A 507 34.51 -4.99 -1.49
C GLN A 507 35.39 -6.22 -1.65
N LEU A 508 36.22 -6.28 -2.70
CA LEU A 508 37.13 -7.39 -2.97
C LEU A 508 38.56 -7.00 -2.67
N SER A 509 39.30 -7.88 -2.01
CA SER A 509 40.75 -7.75 -1.90
C SER A 509 41.41 -7.86 -3.30
N ALA A 510 42.62 -7.35 -3.45
CA ALA A 510 43.40 -7.53 -4.68
C ALA A 510 43.46 -9.02 -5.07
N PHE A 511 43.18 -9.32 -6.35
CA PHE A 511 43.04 -10.67 -6.90
C PHE A 511 41.92 -11.54 -6.32
N GLY A 512 41.09 -11.02 -5.41
CA GLY A 512 39.93 -11.70 -4.86
C GLY A 512 38.95 -12.13 -5.96
N ILE A 513 38.38 -13.31 -5.81
CA ILE A 513 37.41 -13.88 -6.76
C ILE A 513 36.04 -13.88 -6.11
N TYR A 514 35.04 -13.39 -6.83
CA TYR A 514 33.64 -13.44 -6.47
C TYR A 514 32.85 -14.23 -7.50
N TYR A 515 31.95 -15.07 -7.01
CA TYR A 515 30.97 -15.80 -7.82
C TYR A 515 29.58 -15.35 -7.41
N GLY A 516 28.77 -14.98 -8.38
CA GLY A 516 27.38 -14.64 -8.16
C GLY A 516 26.47 -15.30 -9.18
N ASN A 517 25.18 -15.28 -8.85
CA ASN A 517 24.13 -15.75 -9.74
C ASN A 517 22.92 -14.82 -9.65
N VAL A 518 22.14 -14.79 -10.72
CA VAL A 518 20.88 -14.06 -10.79
C VAL A 518 19.87 -14.92 -11.55
N TYR A 519 18.65 -15.04 -11.01
CA TYR A 519 17.57 -15.76 -11.64
C TYR A 519 16.67 -14.81 -12.40
N ILE A 520 16.50 -15.05 -13.70
CA ILE A 520 15.57 -14.32 -14.58
C ILE A 520 14.37 -15.23 -14.82
N ASP A 521 13.22 -14.88 -14.26
CA ASP A 521 11.99 -15.65 -14.40
C ASP A 521 11.27 -15.40 -15.74
N GLU A 522 10.31 -16.26 -16.07
CA GLU A 522 9.60 -16.25 -17.36
C GLU A 522 8.75 -15.00 -17.65
N SER A 523 8.36 -14.27 -16.60
CA SER A 523 7.57 -13.05 -16.75
C SER A 523 8.42 -11.83 -17.11
N ILE A 524 9.74 -11.97 -17.01
CA ILE A 524 10.73 -10.98 -17.41
C ILE A 524 11.70 -11.61 -18.43
N GLY A 525 12.69 -10.84 -18.88
CA GLY A 525 13.74 -11.33 -19.74
C GLY A 525 14.02 -10.41 -20.91
N ASN A 526 13.06 -9.61 -21.36
CA ASN A 526 13.32 -8.68 -22.46
C ASN A 526 14.33 -7.61 -22.03
N ASP A 527 15.27 -7.25 -22.91
CA ASP A 527 16.32 -6.24 -22.66
C ASP A 527 17.03 -6.40 -21.30
N THR A 528 17.33 -7.64 -20.90
CA THR A 528 18.03 -7.91 -19.64
C THR A 528 19.45 -7.37 -19.68
N ALA A 529 19.77 -6.47 -18.75
CA ALA A 529 21.09 -5.86 -18.62
C ALA A 529 21.75 -6.27 -17.29
N ILE A 530 22.86 -7.01 -17.39
CA ILE A 530 23.76 -7.27 -16.26
C ILE A 530 24.86 -6.21 -16.32
N THR A 531 24.75 -5.21 -15.45
CA THR A 531 25.71 -4.10 -15.38
C THR A 531 26.66 -4.30 -14.23
N ILE A 532 27.96 -4.35 -14.54
CA ILE A 532 29.03 -4.48 -13.57
C ILE A 532 29.90 -3.23 -13.69
N LEU A 533 30.01 -2.50 -12.59
CA LEU A 533 30.78 -1.27 -12.47
C LEU A 533 31.95 -1.53 -11.54
N TRP A 534 33.13 -1.02 -11.89
CA TRP A 534 34.35 -1.25 -11.13
C TRP A 534 35.15 0.04 -10.97
N ASP A 535 35.83 0.18 -9.83
CA ASP A 535 36.76 1.27 -9.61
C ASP A 535 38.15 1.00 -10.23
N VAL A 536 38.54 -0.28 -10.31
CA VAL A 536 39.73 -0.81 -10.97
C VAL A 536 39.32 -1.93 -11.88
N GLN A 537 39.85 -1.96 -13.11
CA GLN A 537 39.48 -2.96 -14.11
C GLN A 537 39.75 -4.39 -13.58
N PRO A 538 38.72 -5.28 -13.57
CA PRO A 538 38.90 -6.66 -13.14
C PRO A 538 39.79 -7.41 -14.14
N THR A 539 40.58 -8.37 -13.65
CA THR A 539 41.39 -9.24 -14.52
C THR A 539 40.54 -10.28 -15.25
N THR A 540 39.45 -10.71 -14.62
CA THR A 540 38.52 -11.69 -15.17
C THR A 540 37.10 -11.21 -14.95
N LEU A 541 36.31 -11.15 -16.02
CA LEU A 541 34.88 -10.97 -15.97
C LEU A 541 34.24 -11.96 -16.95
N VAL A 542 33.57 -12.99 -16.41
CA VAL A 542 32.87 -14.00 -17.21
C VAL A 542 31.41 -14.00 -16.79
N VAL A 543 30.51 -13.93 -17.77
CA VAL A 543 29.07 -14.09 -17.58
C VAL A 543 28.64 -15.31 -18.38
N THR A 544 28.10 -16.30 -17.69
CA THR A 544 27.66 -17.58 -18.24
C THR A 544 26.14 -17.61 -18.25
N SER A 545 25.58 -17.91 -19.41
CA SER A 545 24.14 -18.06 -19.63
C SER A 545 23.58 -19.29 -18.89
N PRO A 546 22.24 -19.36 -18.72
CA PRO A 546 21.57 -20.55 -18.18
C PRO A 546 21.90 -21.85 -18.92
N SER A 547 22.15 -21.81 -20.24
CA SER A 547 22.57 -22.98 -21.03
C SER A 547 24.02 -23.44 -20.79
N GLY A 548 24.82 -22.65 -20.07
CA GLY A 548 26.22 -22.96 -19.78
C GLY A 548 27.22 -22.35 -20.77
N ASP A 549 26.74 -21.63 -21.78
CA ASP A 549 27.59 -20.92 -22.73
C ASP A 549 28.03 -19.57 -22.17
N ASP A 550 29.26 -19.17 -22.45
CA ASP A 550 29.70 -17.79 -22.25
C ASP A 550 28.85 -16.85 -23.11
N TYR A 551 28.54 -15.67 -22.60
CA TYR A 551 27.53 -14.78 -23.17
C TYR A 551 27.70 -14.53 -24.69
N ASN A 552 26.77 -15.08 -25.46
CA ASN A 552 26.59 -14.87 -26.90
C ASN A 552 25.13 -14.43 -27.16
N THR A 553 24.85 -13.16 -26.85
CA THR A 553 23.69 -12.32 -27.25
C THR A 553 22.33 -13.01 -27.49
N SER A 554 21.77 -13.67 -26.48
CA SER A 554 20.32 -13.93 -26.42
C SER A 554 19.81 -13.84 -24.99
N SER A 555 18.61 -13.28 -24.83
CA SER A 555 17.91 -13.32 -23.53
C SER A 555 17.45 -14.75 -23.27
N GLN A 556 17.83 -15.29 -22.12
CA GLN A 556 17.44 -16.61 -21.64
C GLN A 556 16.87 -16.48 -20.23
N THR A 557 15.73 -17.13 -19.99
CA THR A 557 15.20 -17.33 -18.64
C THR A 557 16.05 -18.36 -17.90
N GLY A 558 16.20 -18.21 -16.59
CA GLY A 558 16.96 -19.15 -15.75
C GLY A 558 18.10 -18.48 -14.98
N ILE A 559 19.02 -19.31 -14.49
CA ILE A 559 20.12 -18.87 -13.63
C ILE A 559 21.31 -18.41 -14.49
N TRP A 560 21.50 -17.11 -14.54
CA TRP A 560 22.72 -16.49 -15.06
C TRP A 560 23.79 -16.51 -13.98
N ARG A 561 25.03 -16.82 -14.35
CA ARG A 561 26.17 -16.87 -13.43
C ARG A 561 27.22 -15.86 -13.85
N TYR A 562 27.86 -15.23 -12.90
CA TYR A 562 28.99 -14.34 -13.19
C TYR A 562 30.15 -14.59 -12.24
N LYS A 563 31.36 -14.54 -12.80
CA LYS A 563 32.63 -14.66 -12.09
C LYS A 563 33.41 -13.37 -12.29
N ILE A 564 33.81 -12.75 -11.20
CA ILE A 564 34.59 -11.51 -11.20
C ILE A 564 35.87 -11.76 -10.41
N GLN A 565 37.01 -11.39 -11.00
CA GLN A 565 38.29 -11.38 -10.31
C GLN A 565 38.81 -9.96 -10.27
N ALA A 566 39.04 -9.45 -9.05
CA ALA A 566 39.55 -8.11 -8.82
C ALA A 566 40.92 -7.91 -9.48
N GLY A 567 41.17 -6.68 -9.92
CA GLY A 567 42.43 -6.24 -10.53
C GLY A 567 43.65 -6.48 -9.63
N GLY A 568 44.82 -6.67 -10.23
CA GLY A 568 46.08 -6.80 -9.49
C GLY A 568 46.82 -5.49 -9.36
N ASN A 569 46.32 -4.51 -8.59
CA ASN A 569 47.00 -3.21 -8.45
C ASN A 569 47.63 -3.05 -7.05
N GLN A 570 48.96 -3.04 -6.95
CA GLN A 570 49.70 -3.01 -5.68
C GLN A 570 49.46 -1.76 -4.82
N LYS A 571 48.82 -0.69 -5.36
CA LYS A 571 48.52 0.56 -4.64
C LYS A 571 47.17 0.58 -3.92
N ARG A 572 46.24 -0.35 -4.21
CA ARG A 572 44.93 -0.45 -3.51
C ARG A 572 44.70 -1.89 -3.06
N SER A 573 44.61 -2.09 -1.75
CA SER A 573 44.36 -3.41 -1.15
C SER A 573 42.92 -3.89 -1.30
N ILE A 574 41.98 -2.97 -1.51
CA ILE A 574 40.53 -3.23 -1.63
C ILE A 574 39.99 -2.49 -2.85
N GLN A 575 39.13 -3.18 -3.62
CA GLN A 575 38.44 -2.69 -4.81
C GLN A 575 36.94 -2.76 -4.61
N THR A 576 36.24 -1.78 -5.17
CA THR A 576 34.79 -1.70 -5.11
C THR A 576 34.19 -2.11 -6.45
N ILE A 577 33.34 -3.13 -6.42
CA ILE A 577 32.58 -3.60 -7.57
C ILE A 577 31.10 -3.47 -7.23
N ALA A 578 30.32 -2.88 -8.14
CA ALA A 578 28.88 -2.87 -8.03
C ALA A 578 28.24 -3.65 -9.17
N ILE A 579 27.20 -4.37 -8.81
CA ILE A 579 26.48 -5.27 -9.70
C ILE A 579 25.02 -4.89 -9.64
N SER A 580 24.44 -4.62 -10.80
CA SER A 580 23.01 -4.42 -10.93
C SER A 580 22.47 -5.21 -12.11
N VAL A 581 21.34 -5.87 -11.91
CA VAL A 581 20.65 -6.62 -12.96
C VAL A 581 19.26 -6.06 -13.12
N THR A 582 18.96 -5.60 -14.33
CA THR A 582 17.65 -5.12 -14.72
C THR A 582 17.10 -5.96 -15.87
N SER A 583 15.78 -6.04 -15.95
CA SER A 583 15.08 -6.77 -17.00
C SER A 583 13.73 -6.14 -17.24
N ARG A 584 13.18 -6.29 -18.45
CA ARG A 584 11.85 -5.81 -18.81
C ARG A 584 10.86 -6.99 -18.89
N PRO A 585 9.54 -6.72 -18.76
CA PRO A 585 8.51 -7.73 -18.94
C PRO A 585 8.68 -8.48 -20.27
N SER A 586 8.55 -9.81 -20.26
CA SER A 586 8.68 -10.66 -21.45
C SER A 586 7.54 -10.43 -22.45
N THR A 587 7.69 -10.84 -23.71
CA THR A 587 6.61 -10.70 -24.72
C THR A 587 5.35 -11.49 -24.35
N SER A 588 5.48 -12.66 -23.70
CA SER A 588 4.36 -13.44 -23.16
C SER A 588 3.66 -12.75 -21.99
N SER A 589 4.38 -11.93 -21.21
CA SER A 589 3.80 -11.13 -20.13
C SER A 589 2.94 -9.96 -20.61
N LYS A 590 3.01 -9.60 -21.90
CA LYS A 590 2.20 -8.55 -22.55
C LYS A 590 0.78 -9.01 -22.90
N SER A 591 0.39 -10.23 -22.53
CA SER A 591 -0.97 -10.71 -22.78
C SER A 591 -1.99 -9.94 -21.93
N SER A 592 -3.24 -9.86 -22.39
CA SER A 592 -4.34 -9.31 -21.58
C SER A 592 -4.66 -10.15 -20.34
N ASN A 593 -3.99 -11.30 -20.15
CA ASN A 593 -4.13 -12.11 -18.96
C ASN A 593 -3.33 -11.48 -17.80
N PRO A 594 -3.98 -10.98 -16.75
CA PRO A 594 -3.30 -10.37 -15.59
C PRO A 594 -2.36 -11.33 -14.86
N LEU A 595 -2.52 -12.65 -15.05
CA LEU A 595 -1.68 -13.69 -14.46
C LEU A 595 -0.33 -13.83 -15.18
N THR A 596 -0.17 -13.25 -16.38
CA THR A 596 1.13 -13.27 -17.07
C THR A 596 2.00 -12.07 -16.70
N SER A 597 1.45 -11.05 -16.05
CA SER A 597 2.21 -9.87 -15.60
C SER A 597 3.32 -10.26 -14.61
N PRO A 598 4.46 -9.57 -14.61
CA PRO A 598 5.53 -9.86 -13.67
C PRO A 598 5.14 -9.49 -12.23
N VAL A 599 5.76 -10.18 -11.28
CA VAL A 599 5.74 -9.74 -9.87
C VAL A 599 6.45 -8.40 -9.78
N THR A 600 5.92 -7.49 -8.98
CA THR A 600 6.47 -6.16 -8.72
C THR A 600 6.56 -5.93 -7.23
N ALA A 601 7.55 -5.13 -6.82
CA ALA A 601 7.75 -4.76 -5.43
C ALA A 601 7.95 -3.25 -5.31
N SER A 602 7.28 -2.63 -4.34
CA SER A 602 7.45 -1.20 -4.03
C SER A 602 7.51 -1.01 -2.52
N ILE A 603 8.42 -0.14 -2.08
CA ILE A 603 8.68 0.11 -0.66
C ILE A 603 8.16 1.50 -0.27
N LYS A 604 7.51 1.60 0.88
CA LYS A 604 7.02 2.83 1.49
C LYS A 604 7.53 2.95 2.93
N ILE A 605 7.89 4.18 3.30
CA ILE A 605 8.26 4.57 4.66
C ILE A 605 7.23 5.60 5.10
N ASP A 606 6.70 5.45 6.31
CA ASP A 606 5.61 6.27 6.83
C ASP A 606 6.01 7.74 7.02
N GLN A 607 7.26 7.99 7.44
CA GLN A 607 7.74 9.33 7.80
C GLN A 607 9.17 9.58 7.30
N ALA A 608 9.38 10.72 6.65
CA ALA A 608 10.70 11.15 6.18
C ALA A 608 11.59 11.73 7.30
N SER A 609 10.98 12.20 8.39
CA SER A 609 11.68 12.80 9.53
C SER A 609 11.16 12.19 10.83
N ILE A 610 12.08 11.59 11.58
CA ILE A 610 11.82 10.81 12.78
C ILE A 610 12.45 11.53 13.96
N THR A 611 11.65 11.80 14.99
CA THR A 611 12.16 12.29 16.26
C THR A 611 12.16 11.13 17.24
N TYR A 612 13.34 10.69 17.67
CA TYR A 612 13.45 9.61 18.66
C TYR A 612 12.65 9.96 19.93
N PRO A 613 11.82 9.05 20.47
CA PRO A 613 11.77 7.60 20.21
C PRO A 613 10.66 7.11 19.27
N GLN A 614 10.20 7.93 18.32
CA GLN A 614 9.25 7.45 17.32
C GLN A 614 9.86 6.31 16.48
N PRO A 615 9.13 5.21 16.25
CA PRO A 615 9.60 4.13 15.36
C PRO A 615 9.51 4.57 13.89
N VAL A 616 10.11 3.79 13.00
CA VAL A 616 9.88 3.91 11.54
C VAL A 616 9.07 2.71 11.08
N LEU A 617 7.92 2.94 10.44
CA LEU A 617 7.14 1.88 9.81
C LEU A 617 7.57 1.75 8.35
N ILE A 618 8.06 0.57 7.99
CA ILE A 618 8.46 0.22 6.63
C ILE A 618 7.50 -0.84 6.11
N SER A 619 6.95 -0.59 4.92
CA SER A 619 6.06 -1.52 4.22
C SER A 619 6.56 -1.78 2.81
N VAL A 620 6.39 -3.01 2.33
CA VAL A 620 6.73 -3.43 0.97
C VAL A 620 5.52 -4.12 0.36
N ASN A 621 4.94 -3.50 -0.66
CA ASN A 621 3.89 -4.13 -1.45
C ASN A 621 4.53 -5.13 -2.39
N VAL A 622 4.06 -6.37 -2.38
CA VAL A 622 4.44 -7.41 -3.32
C VAL A 622 3.19 -7.84 -4.07
N GLN A 623 3.14 -7.52 -5.36
CA GLN A 623 1.94 -7.72 -6.17
C GLN A 623 2.27 -8.25 -7.55
N LYS A 624 1.31 -8.99 -8.12
CA LYS A 624 1.33 -9.44 -9.52
C LYS A 624 0.10 -8.85 -10.20
N ASN A 625 0.33 -7.83 -11.03
CA ASN A 625 -0.72 -6.87 -11.37
C ASN A 625 -1.34 -6.26 -10.10
N TYR A 626 -2.63 -6.50 -9.82
CA TYR A 626 -3.30 -6.08 -8.57
C TYR A 626 -3.49 -7.22 -7.56
N PHE A 627 -3.07 -8.45 -7.86
CA PHE A 627 -3.17 -9.57 -6.93
C PHE A 627 -2.07 -9.50 -5.87
N ALA A 628 -2.45 -9.74 -4.61
CA ALA A 628 -1.51 -9.87 -3.51
C ALA A 628 -0.63 -11.10 -3.71
N VAL A 629 0.69 -10.94 -3.67
CA VAL A 629 1.64 -12.07 -3.67
C VAL A 629 1.92 -12.44 -2.23
N LEU A 630 1.51 -13.65 -1.86
CA LEU A 630 1.57 -14.16 -0.50
C LEU A 630 2.74 -15.11 -0.32
N ASN A 631 3.20 -15.27 0.93
CA ASN A 631 4.28 -16.17 1.35
C ASN A 631 5.65 -15.93 0.66
N ALA A 632 5.88 -14.75 0.09
CA ALA A 632 7.20 -14.29 -0.33
C ALA A 632 8.09 -13.94 0.88
N SER A 633 9.40 -14.09 0.71
CA SER A 633 10.39 -13.65 1.70
C SER A 633 10.79 -12.20 1.41
N VAL A 634 10.54 -11.30 2.36
CA VAL A 634 10.78 -9.85 2.22
C VAL A 634 11.82 -9.38 3.24
N TYR A 635 12.94 -8.87 2.72
CA TYR A 635 14.05 -8.34 3.52
C TYR A 635 14.29 -6.88 3.19
N VAL A 636 14.52 -6.06 4.21
CA VAL A 636 14.89 -4.66 4.03
C VAL A 636 16.28 -4.43 4.60
N SER A 637 17.18 -3.95 3.74
CA SER A 637 18.50 -3.46 4.10
C SER A 637 18.43 -1.97 4.43
N ILE A 638 18.85 -1.59 5.62
CA ILE A 638 18.96 -0.22 6.09
C ILE A 638 20.44 0.12 6.25
N ILE A 639 20.91 1.20 5.61
CA ILE A 639 22.29 1.67 5.75
C ILE A 639 22.31 2.96 6.62
N PRO A 640 22.93 2.91 7.81
CA PRO A 640 23.04 4.07 8.69
C PRO A 640 23.97 5.18 8.18
N PRO A 641 23.90 6.41 8.73
CA PRO A 641 24.68 7.57 8.26
C PRO A 641 26.21 7.36 8.26
N SER A 642 26.72 6.60 9.22
CA SER A 642 28.15 6.46 9.53
C SER A 642 28.71 5.06 9.27
N LYS A 643 27.92 4.14 8.69
CA LYS A 643 28.35 2.76 8.41
C LYS A 643 28.20 2.46 6.91
N THR A 644 29.10 1.64 6.38
CA THR A 644 29.00 1.08 5.02
C THR A 644 28.30 -0.28 5.00
N THR A 645 27.99 -0.84 6.17
CA THR A 645 27.30 -2.13 6.32
C THR A 645 25.82 -1.90 6.54
N SER A 646 24.97 -2.61 5.80
CA SER A 646 23.53 -2.62 6.03
C SER A 646 23.17 -3.46 7.26
N GLU A 647 22.14 -3.01 7.97
CA GLU A 647 21.36 -3.83 8.88
C GLU A 647 20.17 -4.40 8.11
N VAL A 648 19.82 -5.66 8.35
CA VAL A 648 18.72 -6.31 7.63
C VAL A 648 17.58 -6.63 8.61
N ILE A 649 16.37 -6.21 8.25
CA ILE A 649 15.14 -6.61 8.93
C ILE A 649 14.26 -7.44 7.99
N THR A 650 13.44 -8.31 8.56
CA THR A 650 12.43 -9.10 7.83
C THR A 650 11.08 -8.43 8.02
N LEU A 651 10.32 -8.28 6.93
CA LEU A 651 8.93 -7.80 6.99
C LEU A 651 7.96 -8.98 6.81
N ASN A 652 6.80 -8.90 7.45
CA ASN A 652 5.81 -9.98 7.43
C ASN A 652 4.42 -9.46 7.01
N ASP A 653 3.62 -10.35 6.42
CA ASP A 653 2.22 -10.13 6.04
C ASP A 653 1.36 -11.15 6.82
N GLN A 654 1.10 -10.84 8.08
CA GLN A 654 0.55 -11.77 9.08
C GLN A 654 -0.62 -11.18 9.90
N GLY A 655 -0.94 -9.89 9.73
CA GLY A 655 -1.97 -9.14 10.44
C GLY A 655 -1.67 -8.85 11.90
N ALA A 656 -0.39 -8.79 12.28
CA ALA A 656 0.03 -8.46 13.63
C ALA A 656 1.26 -7.54 13.66
N GLY A 657 1.43 -6.81 14.78
CA GLY A 657 2.53 -5.85 14.95
C GLY A 657 2.42 -4.66 13.99
N ALA A 658 3.47 -4.42 13.22
CA ALA A 658 3.53 -3.42 12.16
C ALA A 658 2.56 -3.67 11.02
N ASP A 659 2.15 -4.93 10.83
CA ASP A 659 1.20 -5.31 9.79
C ASP A 659 -0.22 -5.40 10.36
N LEU A 660 -1.14 -4.64 9.77
CA LEU A 660 -2.51 -4.53 10.28
C LEU A 660 -3.45 -5.55 9.63
N VAL A 661 -3.17 -5.95 8.40
CA VAL A 661 -4.08 -6.76 7.58
C VAL A 661 -3.32 -7.97 7.07
N LYS A 662 -3.74 -9.14 7.55
CA LYS A 662 -3.14 -10.41 7.13
C LYS A 662 -3.45 -10.73 5.67
N ASN A 663 -2.45 -11.25 4.98
CA ASN A 663 -2.50 -11.77 3.62
C ASN A 663 -2.98 -10.74 2.59
N ASP A 664 -2.64 -9.47 2.77
CA ASP A 664 -3.00 -8.41 1.82
C ASP A 664 -1.89 -8.11 0.82
N GLY A 665 -0.75 -8.79 0.88
CA GLY A 665 0.42 -8.60 0.02
C GLY A 665 1.28 -7.39 0.41
N ILE A 666 1.00 -6.74 1.53
CA ILE A 666 1.77 -5.62 2.09
C ILE A 666 2.55 -6.11 3.31
N TYR A 667 3.82 -6.41 3.09
CA TYR A 667 4.70 -6.88 4.14
C TYR A 667 5.21 -5.69 4.95
N SER A 668 4.97 -5.69 6.26
CA SER A 668 5.28 -4.54 7.12
C SER A 668 6.18 -4.91 8.31
N GLY A 669 6.90 -3.92 8.83
CA GLY A 669 7.81 -4.08 9.97
C GLY A 669 8.32 -2.72 10.49
N TYR A 670 8.62 -2.67 11.78
CA TYR A 670 9.24 -1.49 12.39
C TYR A 670 10.77 -1.56 12.36
N TYR A 671 11.43 -0.44 12.07
CA TYR A 671 12.85 -0.25 12.35
C TYR A 671 13.03 0.57 13.64
N THR A 672 13.76 -0.01 14.60
CA THR A 672 13.97 0.57 15.94
C THR A 672 15.44 0.63 16.36
N ASN A 673 16.35 -0.03 15.64
CA ASN A 673 17.78 -0.14 16.00
C ASN A 673 18.61 1.06 15.54
N PHE A 674 18.23 2.27 15.97
CA PHE A 674 18.98 3.48 15.64
C PHE A 674 20.37 3.46 16.30
N ILE A 675 21.38 3.99 15.60
CA ILE A 675 22.77 4.03 16.08
C ILE A 675 23.32 5.46 16.18
N SER A 676 22.71 6.41 15.47
CA SER A 676 23.13 7.81 15.44
C SER A 676 22.02 8.68 14.84
N ASN A 677 22.09 9.99 15.09
CA ASN A 677 21.34 10.95 14.27
C ASN A 677 21.86 10.95 12.82
N GLY A 678 21.00 11.32 11.87
CA GLY A 678 21.36 11.46 10.46
C GLY A 678 20.42 10.71 9.52
N ARG A 679 20.84 10.56 8.26
CA ARG A 679 20.05 9.94 7.18
C ARG A 679 20.33 8.45 7.02
N TYR A 680 19.26 7.69 6.93
CA TYR A 680 19.27 6.26 6.71
C TYR A 680 18.74 5.97 5.30
N SER A 681 19.47 5.16 4.52
CA SER A 681 18.97 4.67 3.22
C SER A 681 18.32 3.30 3.38
N VAL A 682 17.36 2.99 2.51
CA VAL A 682 16.50 1.80 2.62
C VAL A 682 16.34 1.13 1.27
N GLN A 683 16.58 -0.18 1.22
CA GLN A 683 16.37 -1.02 0.04
C GLN A 683 15.68 -2.32 0.43
N ALA A 684 14.64 -2.71 -0.31
CA ALA A 684 13.96 -3.99 -0.14
C ALA A 684 14.44 -5.00 -1.19
N ARG A 685 14.60 -6.25 -0.75
CA ARG A 685 14.74 -7.43 -1.60
C ARG A 685 13.59 -8.38 -1.28
N VAL A 686 12.90 -8.80 -2.32
CA VAL A 686 11.83 -9.79 -2.27
C VAL A 686 12.28 -11.00 -3.07
N ASN A 687 12.19 -12.19 -2.50
CA ASN A 687 12.45 -13.43 -3.22
C ASN A 687 11.47 -14.53 -2.82
N ALA A 688 11.26 -15.46 -3.75
CA ALA A 688 10.53 -16.69 -3.51
C ALA A 688 11.21 -17.82 -4.28
N SER A 689 11.28 -18.99 -3.65
CA SER A 689 11.61 -20.24 -4.35
C SER A 689 10.38 -20.77 -5.09
N GLN A 690 10.59 -21.71 -6.00
CA GLN A 690 9.51 -22.34 -6.75
C GLN A 690 8.42 -22.86 -5.80
N ASP A 691 7.17 -22.53 -6.13
CA ASP A 691 5.95 -22.90 -5.42
C ASP A 691 5.85 -22.41 -3.95
N GLN A 692 6.82 -21.62 -3.47
CA GLN A 692 6.79 -21.01 -2.14
C GLN A 692 5.73 -19.90 -2.07
N ALA A 693 5.82 -18.93 -2.97
CA ALA A 693 4.90 -17.81 -3.05
C ALA A 693 3.71 -18.16 -3.95
N TYR A 694 2.55 -17.58 -3.66
CA TYR A 694 1.33 -17.83 -4.43
C TYR A 694 0.45 -16.58 -4.46
N ILE A 695 -0.50 -16.58 -5.39
CA ILE A 695 -1.61 -15.61 -5.41
C ILE A 695 -2.93 -16.34 -5.18
N LEU A 696 -3.87 -15.64 -4.56
CA LEU A 696 -5.28 -16.02 -4.51
C LEU A 696 -6.02 -15.08 -5.45
N THR A 697 -6.74 -15.61 -6.43
CA THR A 697 -7.43 -14.79 -7.45
C THR A 697 -8.55 -13.91 -6.88
N ALA A 698 -9.01 -14.18 -5.66
CA ALA A 698 -9.94 -13.32 -4.92
C ALA A 698 -9.23 -12.28 -4.03
N GLN A 699 -7.90 -12.33 -3.88
CA GLN A 699 -7.13 -11.48 -2.96
C GLN A 699 -6.38 -10.40 -3.74
N LEU A 700 -6.80 -9.15 -3.53
CA LEU A 700 -6.15 -7.97 -4.09
C LEU A 700 -5.19 -7.32 -3.09
N ILE A 701 -4.21 -6.60 -3.62
CA ILE A 701 -3.21 -5.88 -2.83
C ILE A 701 -3.86 -4.86 -1.89
N GLY A 702 -3.55 -4.93 -0.60
CA GLY A 702 -4.00 -3.98 0.43
C GLY A 702 -5.49 -4.03 0.76
N ILE A 703 -6.20 -5.11 0.40
CA ILE A 703 -7.65 -5.26 0.64
C ILE A 703 -7.90 -6.40 1.63
N GLN A 704 -8.62 -6.10 2.72
CA GLN A 704 -8.98 -7.08 3.76
C GLN A 704 -10.20 -7.95 3.39
N ASP A 705 -10.93 -7.58 2.34
CA ASP A 705 -12.34 -7.94 2.20
C ASP A 705 -12.69 -8.81 0.98
N ASN A 706 -13.29 -9.98 1.26
CA ASN A 706 -13.95 -10.91 0.33
C ASN A 706 -15.50 -10.82 0.43
N GLN A 707 -16.07 -9.71 0.90
CA GLN A 707 -17.53 -9.53 1.08
C GLN A 707 -18.32 -9.30 -0.20
N ASP A 708 -17.71 -9.37 -1.40
CA ASP A 708 -18.56 -9.44 -2.58
C ASP A 708 -19.15 -10.86 -2.64
N GLY A 709 -20.41 -11.00 -2.22
CA GLY A 709 -21.25 -12.19 -2.50
C GLY A 709 -21.44 -12.47 -4.00
N SER A 710 -20.60 -11.89 -4.86
CA SER A 710 -20.35 -12.28 -6.22
C SER A 710 -19.62 -13.63 -6.23
N ASN A 711 -20.41 -14.71 -6.27
CA ASN A 711 -20.00 -16.08 -6.58
C ASN A 711 -19.33 -16.25 -7.97
N THR A 712 -18.62 -15.25 -8.52
CA THR A 712 -18.20 -15.27 -9.94
C THR A 712 -16.72 -15.53 -10.17
N THR A 713 -15.86 -15.43 -9.17
CA THR A 713 -14.48 -15.94 -9.27
C THR A 713 -14.25 -17.07 -8.29
N SER A 714 -14.10 -18.29 -8.81
CA SER A 714 -13.52 -19.40 -8.07
C SER A 714 -12.19 -18.89 -7.50
N ASN A 715 -12.06 -18.87 -6.17
CA ASN A 715 -10.80 -18.48 -5.52
C ASN A 715 -9.75 -19.55 -5.81
N GLN A 716 -9.03 -19.39 -6.92
CA GLN A 716 -7.95 -20.26 -7.35
C GLN A 716 -6.66 -19.81 -6.67
N LEU A 717 -5.98 -20.77 -6.04
CA LEU A 717 -4.61 -20.64 -5.58
C LEU A 717 -3.68 -20.96 -6.74
N ILE A 718 -2.79 -20.02 -7.07
CA ILE A 718 -1.81 -20.17 -8.15
C ILE A 718 -0.43 -20.00 -7.53
N HIS A 719 0.33 -21.10 -7.49
CA HIS A 719 1.73 -21.09 -7.09
C HIS A 719 2.57 -20.37 -8.14
N LEU A 720 3.54 -19.59 -7.67
CA LEU A 720 4.43 -18.81 -8.52
C LEU A 720 5.76 -19.54 -8.74
N PRO A 721 6.39 -19.36 -9.92
CA PRO A 721 7.76 -19.77 -10.12
C PRO A 721 8.70 -18.97 -9.19
N SER A 722 9.95 -19.41 -9.09
CA SER A 722 10.98 -18.65 -8.39
C SER A 722 11.03 -17.20 -8.93
N PHE A 723 11.31 -16.22 -8.08
CA PHE A 723 11.57 -14.86 -8.53
C PHE A 723 12.43 -14.08 -7.54
N THR A 724 13.02 -12.99 -8.01
CA THR A 724 13.68 -11.99 -7.15
C THR A 724 13.38 -10.60 -7.66
N ARG A 725 13.05 -9.68 -6.75
CA ARG A 725 12.78 -8.27 -7.04
C ARG A 725 13.54 -7.41 -6.03
N VAL A 726 14.10 -6.31 -6.49
CA VAL A 726 14.78 -5.32 -5.66
C VAL A 726 14.16 -3.96 -5.92
N THR A 727 13.94 -3.19 -4.86
CA THR A 727 13.39 -1.83 -4.95
C THR A 727 13.98 -0.93 -3.88
N SER A 728 14.11 0.36 -4.15
CA SER A 728 14.69 1.34 -3.22
C SER A 728 13.67 2.35 -2.74
N GLY A 729 13.70 2.62 -1.44
CA GLY A 729 12.84 3.57 -0.79
C GLY A 729 13.45 4.96 -0.74
N ASN A 730 12.64 5.93 -0.31
CA ASN A 730 13.17 7.23 0.11
C ASN A 730 14.08 7.05 1.33
N LEU A 731 14.97 8.00 1.58
CA LEU A 731 15.67 8.06 2.87
C LEU A 731 14.72 8.55 3.97
N PHE A 732 15.05 8.21 5.22
CA PHE A 732 14.49 8.86 6.41
C PHE A 732 15.59 9.44 7.28
N GLN A 733 15.29 10.51 8.01
CA GLN A 733 16.22 11.22 8.89
C GLN A 733 15.84 11.04 10.35
N VAL A 734 16.83 10.70 11.19
CA VAL A 734 16.65 10.54 12.64
C VAL A 734 17.29 11.71 13.39
N THR A 735 16.54 12.25 14.36
CA THR A 735 16.97 13.34 15.24
C THR A 735 16.73 12.97 16.71
N ASN A 736 17.44 13.64 17.62
CA ASN A 736 17.37 13.45 19.08
C ASN A 736 17.63 12.02 19.57
N TYR A 737 18.34 11.20 18.79
CA TYR A 737 18.79 9.89 19.23
C TYR A 737 19.75 10.03 20.42
N VAL A 738 19.50 9.23 21.45
CA VAL A 738 20.33 9.16 22.65
C VAL A 738 20.89 7.74 22.78
N GLN A 739 22.20 7.62 22.74
CA GLN A 739 22.87 6.33 22.79
C GLN A 739 22.66 5.64 24.14
N GLY A 740 22.28 4.36 24.11
CA GLY A 740 22.20 3.49 25.29
C GLY A 740 20.99 3.73 26.19
N ILE A 741 20.04 4.58 25.80
CA ILE A 741 18.76 4.75 26.50
C ILE A 741 17.66 4.16 25.64
N ASP A 742 16.89 3.23 26.20
CA ASP A 742 15.72 2.69 25.54
C ASP A 742 14.45 3.42 25.97
N LYS A 743 13.73 3.99 25.00
CA LYS A 743 12.46 4.70 25.18
C LYS A 743 11.39 4.21 24.22
N ILE A 744 11.66 3.16 23.43
CA ILE A 744 10.72 2.65 22.44
C ILE A 744 9.90 1.56 23.12
N PRO A 745 8.57 1.73 23.33
CA PRO A 745 7.78 0.70 23.97
C PRO A 745 7.53 -0.51 23.04
N PRO A 746 7.05 -1.65 23.58
CA PRO A 746 6.52 -2.73 22.77
C PRO A 746 5.35 -2.28 21.89
N ALA A 747 5.12 -2.99 20.79
CA ALA A 747 3.98 -2.72 19.92
C ALA A 747 2.66 -3.04 20.65
N ARG A 748 1.60 -2.31 20.26
CA ARG A 748 0.24 -2.59 20.71
C ARG A 748 -0.21 -3.93 20.13
N VAL A 749 -0.82 -4.77 20.95
CA VAL A 749 -1.51 -6.00 20.50
C VAL A 749 -2.92 -5.65 20.04
N HIS A 750 -3.23 -5.80 18.76
CA HIS A 750 -4.57 -5.53 18.20
C HIS A 750 -5.36 -6.78 17.81
N ASP A 751 -4.77 -7.97 17.95
CA ASP A 751 -5.33 -9.25 17.52
C ASP A 751 -5.70 -10.17 18.70
N LEU A 752 -5.85 -9.63 19.92
CA LEU A 752 -6.27 -10.40 21.08
C LEU A 752 -7.66 -11.00 20.86
N GLN A 753 -7.77 -12.30 21.01
CA GLN A 753 -9.02 -13.06 20.96
C GLN A 753 -9.25 -13.81 22.25
N ALA A 754 -10.52 -13.96 22.61
CA ALA A 754 -10.95 -14.72 23.77
C ALA A 754 -12.05 -15.69 23.34
N ASN A 755 -11.85 -16.98 23.61
CA ASN A 755 -12.80 -18.03 23.28
C ASN A 755 -13.05 -18.91 24.49
N THR A 756 -14.30 -19.35 24.66
CA THR A 756 -14.64 -20.30 25.72
C THR A 756 -13.96 -21.64 25.45
N ALA A 757 -13.02 -22.03 26.32
CA ALA A 757 -12.33 -23.30 26.22
C ALA A 757 -13.11 -24.42 26.93
N ASN A 758 -13.63 -24.15 28.13
CA ASN A 758 -14.44 -25.10 28.89
C ASN A 758 -15.48 -24.38 29.76
N VAL A 759 -16.75 -24.69 29.57
CA VAL A 759 -17.87 -24.11 30.34
C VAL A 759 -18.00 -24.72 31.73
N ILE A 760 -17.56 -25.97 31.93
CA ILE A 760 -17.65 -26.68 33.21
C ILE A 760 -16.61 -26.14 34.20
N ASN A 761 -15.39 -25.95 33.72
CA ASN A 761 -14.27 -25.48 34.54
C ASN A 761 -14.06 -23.95 34.42
N PHE A 762 -14.97 -23.25 33.74
CA PHE A 762 -14.90 -21.81 33.45
C PHE A 762 -13.52 -21.37 32.93
N THR A 763 -13.00 -22.08 31.94
CA THR A 763 -11.72 -21.74 31.31
C THR A 763 -11.92 -21.02 29.97
N MET A 764 -11.16 -19.95 29.79
CA MET A 764 -11.07 -19.16 28.55
C MET A 764 -9.72 -19.42 27.89
N LEU A 765 -9.72 -19.59 26.57
CA LEU A 765 -8.53 -19.58 25.73
C LEU A 765 -8.34 -18.16 25.21
N LEU A 766 -7.24 -17.53 25.61
CA LEU A 766 -6.78 -16.25 25.07
C LEU A 766 -5.70 -16.53 24.02
N THR A 767 -5.81 -15.87 22.86
CA THR A 767 -4.79 -15.95 21.80
C THR A 767 -4.45 -14.55 21.28
N TRP A 768 -3.17 -14.30 21.01
CA TRP A 768 -2.69 -13.03 20.44
C TRP A 768 -1.29 -13.22 19.86
N THR A 769 -0.81 -12.30 19.04
CA THR A 769 0.56 -12.35 18.55
C THR A 769 1.51 -11.62 19.50
N ALA A 770 2.62 -12.26 19.88
CA ALA A 770 3.61 -11.67 20.77
C ALA A 770 4.26 -10.41 20.14
N PRO A 771 4.27 -9.26 20.84
CA PRO A 771 5.04 -8.10 20.43
C PRO A 771 6.51 -8.25 20.85
N GLY A 772 7.36 -7.30 20.45
CA GLY A 772 8.76 -7.22 20.86
C GLY A 772 9.04 -6.34 22.06
N ASP A 773 10.32 -6.23 22.40
CA ASP A 773 10.81 -5.29 23.41
C ASP A 773 10.59 -3.86 22.91
N ASN A 774 11.05 -3.60 21.68
CA ASN A 774 10.93 -2.32 20.98
C ASN A 774 10.10 -2.52 19.72
N MET A 775 8.83 -2.13 19.78
CA MET A 775 7.82 -2.47 18.79
C MET A 775 7.74 -3.98 18.53
N ASP A 776 8.23 -4.44 17.37
CA ASP A 776 8.23 -5.86 16.97
C ASP A 776 9.63 -6.48 17.02
N THR A 777 10.59 -5.82 17.67
CA THR A 777 12.00 -6.24 17.74
C THR A 777 12.41 -6.56 19.18
N GLY A 778 13.23 -7.60 19.35
CA GLY A 778 13.65 -8.06 20.69
C GLY A 778 12.52 -8.76 21.44
N ARG A 779 12.80 -9.38 22.59
CA ARG A 779 11.78 -10.07 23.37
C ARG A 779 11.26 -9.16 24.48
N ALA A 780 9.94 -8.94 24.50
CA ALA A 780 9.27 -8.25 25.59
C ALA A 780 9.49 -8.93 26.96
N SER A 781 9.40 -8.16 28.04
CA SER A 781 9.68 -8.62 29.40
C SER A 781 8.52 -9.43 29.99
N ARG A 782 7.30 -8.88 29.98
CA ARG A 782 6.10 -9.50 30.58
C ARG A 782 4.80 -8.94 30.02
N TYR A 783 3.72 -9.70 30.22
CA TYR A 783 2.35 -9.23 30.03
C TYR A 783 1.69 -8.85 31.37
N GLU A 784 0.78 -7.89 31.33
CA GLU A 784 -0.24 -7.68 32.35
C GLU A 784 -1.61 -7.84 31.69
N ILE A 785 -2.32 -8.90 32.05
CA ILE A 785 -3.63 -9.24 31.48
C ILE A 785 -4.69 -8.94 32.53
N ARG A 786 -5.75 -8.24 32.13
CA ARG A 786 -6.90 -7.92 32.99
C ARG A 786 -8.20 -8.33 32.33
N TYR A 787 -9.20 -8.61 33.16
CA TYR A 787 -10.56 -8.88 32.71
C TYR A 787 -11.61 -8.12 33.52
N SER A 788 -12.78 -7.90 32.93
CA SER A 788 -13.90 -7.22 33.60
C SER A 788 -15.25 -7.67 33.03
N LEU A 789 -16.29 -7.62 33.86
CA LEU A 789 -17.68 -7.70 33.42
C LEU A 789 -18.25 -6.33 33.00
N ASN A 790 -17.67 -5.24 33.49
CA ASN A 790 -18.08 -3.89 33.11
C ASN A 790 -17.20 -3.37 31.97
N TYR A 791 -17.62 -3.69 30.75
CA TYR A 791 -16.91 -3.33 29.52
C TYR A 791 -16.75 -1.81 29.35
N THR A 792 -17.78 -1.03 29.66
CA THR A 792 -17.77 0.44 29.51
C THR A 792 -16.72 1.10 30.40
N ILE A 793 -16.64 0.72 31.67
CA ILE A 793 -15.62 1.30 32.56
C ILE A 793 -14.23 0.78 32.17
N PHE A 794 -14.10 -0.50 31.85
CA PHE A 794 -12.81 -1.13 31.56
C PHE A 794 -12.14 -0.60 30.29
N THR A 795 -12.92 -0.26 29.26
CA THR A 795 -12.44 0.40 28.04
C THR A 795 -11.97 1.84 28.29
N SER A 796 -12.58 2.55 29.24
CA SER A 796 -12.14 3.89 29.65
C SER A 796 -10.97 3.89 30.64
N ASN A 797 -10.81 2.82 31.42
CA ASN A 797 -9.79 2.68 32.45
C ASN A 797 -9.37 1.21 32.60
N PHE A 798 -8.26 0.84 31.96
CA PHE A 798 -7.69 -0.50 32.02
C PHE A 798 -7.47 -0.99 33.47
N SER A 799 -7.08 -0.11 34.39
CA SER A 799 -6.83 -0.47 35.79
C SER A 799 -8.09 -0.86 36.56
N SER A 800 -9.30 -0.57 36.05
CA SER A 800 -10.55 -1.02 36.68
C SER A 800 -10.80 -2.53 36.50
N GLY A 801 -10.09 -3.19 35.59
CA GLY A 801 -10.18 -4.63 35.38
C GLY A 801 -9.45 -5.41 36.46
N GLN A 802 -9.94 -6.62 36.73
CA GLN A 802 -9.31 -7.57 37.64
C GLN A 802 -8.08 -8.19 36.97
N LEU A 803 -6.97 -8.24 37.71
CA LEU A 803 -5.71 -8.81 37.23
C LEU A 803 -5.82 -10.34 37.12
N VAL A 804 -5.35 -10.90 35.99
CA VAL A 804 -5.12 -12.32 35.82
C VAL A 804 -3.78 -12.67 36.48
N THR A 805 -3.82 -13.40 37.58
CA THR A 805 -2.61 -13.87 38.29
C THR A 805 -2.19 -15.25 37.79
N SER A 806 -0.98 -15.68 38.15
CA SER A 806 -0.43 -16.99 37.79
C SER A 806 -1.34 -18.15 38.18
N ASP A 807 -2.08 -18.01 39.29
CA ASP A 807 -2.94 -19.06 39.82
C ASP A 807 -4.18 -19.31 38.96
N PHE A 808 -4.51 -18.39 38.07
CA PHE A 808 -5.62 -18.54 37.12
C PHE A 808 -5.18 -19.28 35.85
N ILE A 809 -3.88 -19.47 35.63
CA ILE A 809 -3.36 -20.09 34.40
C ILE A 809 -3.40 -21.61 34.55
N VAL A 810 -4.11 -22.28 33.63
CA VAL A 810 -4.38 -23.72 33.69
C VAL A 810 -3.32 -24.55 32.94
N ASN A 811 -2.73 -24.00 31.88
CA ASN A 811 -1.70 -24.69 31.10
C ASN A 811 -0.29 -24.43 31.68
N SER A 812 0.28 -25.45 32.34
CA SER A 812 1.55 -25.41 33.09
C SER A 812 2.83 -25.18 32.24
N GLY A 813 2.70 -24.92 30.94
CA GLY A 813 3.82 -24.72 30.00
C GLY A 813 4.04 -23.27 29.52
N ASN A 814 3.04 -22.38 29.63
CA ASN A 814 3.14 -21.00 29.17
C ASN A 814 3.22 -20.04 30.36
N SER A 815 4.45 -19.69 30.74
CA SER A 815 4.75 -18.58 31.65
C SER A 815 4.17 -17.28 31.06
N MET A 816 3.77 -16.29 31.88
CA MET A 816 3.48 -14.90 31.44
C MET A 816 4.70 -14.17 30.82
N ARG A 817 5.74 -14.92 30.46
CA ARG A 817 6.92 -14.46 29.76
C ARG A 817 6.66 -14.52 28.25
N PRO A 818 6.68 -13.36 27.56
CA PRO A 818 6.48 -13.28 26.13
C PRO A 818 7.42 -14.19 25.33
N ARG A 819 6.88 -14.79 24.27
CA ARG A 819 7.65 -15.43 23.20
C ARG A 819 8.40 -14.38 22.36
N LEU A 820 9.14 -14.84 21.37
CA LEU A 820 9.73 -13.92 20.40
C LEU A 820 8.62 -13.23 19.58
N PRO A 821 8.88 -12.01 19.07
CA PRO A 821 7.90 -11.27 18.29
C PRO A 821 7.33 -12.07 17.13
N GLY A 822 6.05 -11.87 16.83
CA GLY A 822 5.36 -12.52 15.71
C GLY A 822 4.92 -13.96 15.98
N ILE A 823 5.27 -14.56 17.12
CA ILE A 823 4.82 -15.89 17.50
C ILE A 823 3.45 -15.80 18.18
N LEU A 824 2.51 -16.66 17.77
CA LEU A 824 1.21 -16.80 18.43
C LEU A 824 1.39 -17.26 19.88
N GLU A 825 0.75 -16.52 20.78
CA GLU A 825 0.58 -16.83 22.20
C GLU A 825 -0.76 -17.52 22.43
N GLU A 826 -0.78 -18.49 23.33
CA GLU A 826 -1.98 -19.22 23.72
C GLU A 826 -2.01 -19.38 25.25
N LEU A 827 -3.00 -18.80 25.92
CA LEU A 827 -3.11 -18.85 27.37
C LEU A 827 -4.48 -19.34 27.81
N GLN A 828 -4.52 -20.40 28.61
CA GLN A 828 -5.77 -20.86 29.20
C GLN A 828 -5.93 -20.29 30.61
N VAL A 829 -6.98 -19.49 30.80
CA VAL A 829 -7.27 -18.78 32.05
C VAL A 829 -8.57 -19.29 32.65
N ALA A 830 -8.54 -19.81 33.88
CA ALA A 830 -9.71 -20.10 34.68
C ALA A 830 -10.21 -18.83 35.36
N ILE A 831 -11.50 -18.50 35.18
CA ILE A 831 -12.09 -17.30 35.75
C ILE A 831 -12.79 -17.63 37.07
N PRO A 832 -12.29 -17.14 38.23
CA PRO A 832 -12.88 -17.44 39.52
C PRO A 832 -14.31 -16.93 39.63
N ASN A 833 -15.21 -17.74 40.17
CA ASN A 833 -16.63 -17.39 40.37
C ASN A 833 -17.36 -16.98 39.10
N ALA A 834 -16.86 -17.39 37.92
CA ALA A 834 -17.53 -17.11 36.67
C ALA A 834 -18.91 -17.76 36.61
N LYS A 835 -19.80 -17.15 35.84
CA LYS A 835 -21.16 -17.64 35.63
C LYS A 835 -21.44 -17.87 34.15
N VAL A 836 -22.33 -18.84 33.93
CA VAL A 836 -22.89 -19.11 32.61
C VAL A 836 -23.77 -17.93 32.20
N ASN A 837 -23.73 -17.56 30.92
CA ASN A 837 -24.42 -16.43 30.30
C ASN A 837 -23.94 -15.04 30.77
N GLU A 838 -22.77 -14.95 31.40
CA GLU A 838 -22.08 -13.67 31.62
C GLU A 838 -20.97 -13.48 30.57
N THR A 839 -20.83 -12.24 30.09
CA THR A 839 -19.80 -11.84 29.13
C THR A 839 -18.62 -11.23 29.87
N TYR A 840 -17.43 -11.72 29.58
CA TYR A 840 -16.17 -11.26 30.14
C TYR A 840 -15.38 -10.56 29.05
N SER A 841 -14.86 -9.39 29.37
CA SER A 841 -13.96 -8.62 28.52
C SER A 841 -12.53 -8.77 29.00
N PHE A 842 -11.59 -9.01 28.08
CA PHE A 842 -10.16 -9.18 28.34
C PHE A 842 -9.35 -8.14 27.58
N ALA A 843 -8.32 -7.61 28.21
CA ALA A 843 -7.32 -6.76 27.57
C ALA A 843 -5.95 -7.00 28.20
N LEU A 844 -4.88 -6.65 27.49
CA LEU A 844 -3.52 -6.76 27.99
C LEU A 844 -2.68 -5.53 27.65
N ILE A 845 -1.62 -5.35 28.43
CA ILE A 845 -0.50 -4.45 28.13
C ILE A 845 0.81 -5.24 28.22
N THR A 846 1.78 -4.81 27.42
CA THR A 846 3.11 -5.41 27.38
C THR A 846 4.15 -4.43 27.91
N TYR A 847 5.11 -4.96 28.67
CA TYR A 847 6.26 -4.22 29.18
C TYR A 847 7.54 -4.70 28.51
N ASP A 848 8.44 -3.76 28.24
CA ASP A 848 9.82 -4.05 27.82
C ASP A 848 10.74 -4.25 29.05
N ASN A 849 12.04 -4.50 28.80
CA ASN A 849 13.05 -4.64 29.84
C ASN A 849 13.45 -3.31 30.52
N SER A 850 13.11 -2.18 29.91
CA SER A 850 13.38 -0.82 30.41
C SER A 850 12.18 -0.18 31.13
N ALA A 851 11.11 -0.96 31.34
CA ALA A 851 9.83 -0.56 31.90
C ALA A 851 9.01 0.46 31.07
N ASN A 852 9.31 0.63 29.77
CA ASN A 852 8.39 1.25 28.84
C ASN A 852 7.16 0.35 28.65
N VAL A 853 6.01 0.98 28.44
CA VAL A 853 4.70 0.31 28.43
C VAL A 853 4.03 0.50 27.08
N ALA A 854 3.55 -0.60 26.50
CA ALA A 854 2.74 -0.58 25.30
C ALA A 854 1.38 0.12 25.54
N GLN A 855 0.72 0.51 24.46
CA GLN A 855 -0.70 0.83 24.52
C GLN A 855 -1.53 -0.42 24.86
N VAL A 856 -2.69 -0.22 25.50
CA VAL A 856 -3.66 -1.29 25.80
C VAL A 856 -4.09 -1.97 24.51
N SER A 857 -4.22 -3.29 24.55
CA SER A 857 -4.66 -4.10 23.43
C SER A 857 -6.07 -3.74 22.94
N ASN A 858 -6.56 -4.40 21.90
CA ASN A 858 -8.01 -4.49 21.69
C ASN A 858 -8.66 -5.24 22.87
N TYR A 859 -9.95 -5.01 23.08
CA TYR A 859 -10.70 -5.67 24.15
C TYR A 859 -11.45 -6.86 23.57
N ALA A 860 -11.06 -8.07 23.97
CA ALA A 860 -11.67 -9.31 23.51
C ALA A 860 -12.86 -9.69 24.39
N LEU A 861 -13.99 -10.06 23.78
CA LEU A 861 -15.21 -10.44 24.48
C LEU A 861 -15.44 -11.95 24.37
N ALA A 862 -15.76 -12.61 25.48
CA ALA A 862 -16.13 -14.02 25.50
C ALA A 862 -17.25 -14.28 26.51
N THR A 863 -18.17 -15.21 26.19
CA THR A 863 -19.31 -15.56 27.04
C THR A 863 -19.32 -17.05 27.31
N PHE A 864 -19.50 -17.44 28.57
CA PHE A 864 -19.74 -18.85 28.93
C PHE A 864 -21.17 -19.24 28.58
N THR A 865 -21.45 -19.61 27.34
CA THR A 865 -22.78 -20.07 26.93
C THR A 865 -22.98 -21.54 27.28
N LYS A 866 -24.12 -21.89 27.89
CA LYS A 866 -24.50 -23.30 28.08
C LYS A 866 -24.71 -23.93 26.69
N ILE A 867 -24.02 -25.02 26.38
CA ILE A 867 -24.36 -25.82 25.20
C ILE A 867 -25.76 -26.40 25.46
N THR A 868 -26.80 -25.81 24.89
CA THR A 868 -28.05 -26.55 24.66
C THR A 868 -27.74 -27.53 23.56
N THR A 869 -27.46 -28.77 23.92
CA THR A 869 -27.55 -29.86 22.95
C THR A 869 -28.91 -29.74 22.25
N PRO A 870 -28.98 -29.84 20.92
CA PRO A 870 -30.27 -29.99 20.25
C PRO A 870 -31.04 -31.10 20.97
N PRO A 871 -32.36 -31.00 21.15
CA PRO A 871 -33.12 -32.09 21.75
C PRO A 871 -32.76 -33.34 20.95
N GLN A 872 -32.10 -34.29 21.62
CA GLN A 872 -31.86 -35.61 21.06
C GLN A 872 -33.24 -36.06 20.59
N ILE A 873 -33.39 -36.26 19.28
CA ILE A 873 -34.62 -36.84 18.75
C ILE A 873 -34.76 -38.14 19.52
N ASN A 874 -35.79 -38.20 20.37
CA ASN A 874 -35.98 -39.30 21.28
C ASN A 874 -35.98 -40.58 20.43
N SER A 875 -34.95 -41.41 20.56
CA SER A 875 -34.76 -42.63 19.77
C SER A 875 -35.97 -43.55 19.89
N ASP A 876 -36.71 -43.41 20.99
CA ASP A 876 -37.96 -44.13 21.25
C ASP A 876 -39.09 -43.74 20.29
N LEU A 877 -39.13 -42.49 19.77
CA LEU A 877 -40.15 -42.07 18.80
C LEU A 877 -39.85 -42.62 17.40
N ILE A 878 -38.58 -42.69 17.00
CA ILE A 878 -38.16 -43.30 15.72
C ILE A 878 -38.36 -44.82 15.78
N ILE A 879 -38.03 -45.48 16.90
CA ILE A 879 -38.26 -46.92 17.09
C ILE A 879 -39.77 -47.23 17.07
N ASN A 880 -40.62 -46.42 17.72
CA ASN A 880 -42.08 -46.66 17.71
C ASN A 880 -42.71 -46.42 16.33
N ILE A 881 -42.24 -45.44 15.55
CA ILE A 881 -42.72 -45.21 14.18
C ILE A 881 -42.24 -46.33 13.23
N SER A 882 -40.99 -46.79 13.37
CA SER A 882 -40.46 -47.89 12.54
C SER A 882 -41.04 -49.26 12.90
N VAL A 883 -41.34 -49.53 14.18
CA VAL A 883 -42.11 -50.71 14.61
C VAL A 883 -43.57 -50.63 14.14
N GLY A 884 -44.21 -49.46 14.21
CA GLY A 884 -45.57 -49.26 13.70
C GLY A 884 -45.70 -49.47 12.18
N ILE A 885 -44.76 -48.93 11.40
CA ILE A 885 -44.70 -49.13 9.94
C ILE A 885 -44.36 -50.60 9.62
N GLY A 886 -43.45 -51.23 10.36
CA GLY A 886 -43.13 -52.65 10.22
C GLY A 886 -44.32 -53.58 10.47
N CYS A 887 -45.08 -53.35 11.56
CA CYS A 887 -46.30 -54.10 11.85
C CYS A 887 -47.41 -53.88 10.80
N GLY A 888 -47.55 -52.66 10.27
CA GLY A 888 -48.49 -52.36 9.19
C GLY A 888 -48.17 -53.09 7.90
N ILE A 889 -46.89 -53.15 7.50
CA ILE A 889 -46.44 -53.86 6.30
C ILE A 889 -46.64 -55.38 6.46
N VAL A 890 -46.32 -55.95 7.62
CA VAL A 890 -46.57 -57.38 7.90
C VAL A 890 -48.07 -57.71 7.88
N GLY A 891 -48.92 -56.83 8.40
CA GLY A 891 -50.37 -56.98 8.34
C GLY A 891 -50.92 -56.98 6.90
N ILE A 892 -50.42 -56.09 6.04
CA ILE A 892 -50.81 -56.04 4.61
C ILE A 892 -50.30 -57.27 3.85
N ILE A 893 -49.10 -57.76 4.15
CA ILE A 893 -48.57 -59.00 3.55
C ILE A 893 -49.40 -60.21 3.99
N LEU A 894 -49.81 -60.29 5.26
CA LEU A 894 -50.67 -61.37 5.75
C LEU A 894 -52.06 -61.33 5.09
N LEU A 895 -52.67 -60.14 4.95
CA LEU A 895 -53.97 -59.98 4.29
C LEU A 895 -53.91 -60.28 2.80
N THR A 896 -52.81 -59.94 2.12
CA THR A 896 -52.61 -60.28 0.70
C THR A 896 -52.34 -61.77 0.51
N VAL A 897 -51.57 -62.42 1.40
CA VAL A 897 -51.38 -63.89 1.37
C VAL A 897 -52.69 -64.62 1.65
N ILE A 898 -53.49 -64.17 2.63
CA ILE A 898 -54.83 -64.73 2.89
C ILE A 898 -55.75 -64.51 1.69
N GLY A 899 -55.72 -63.32 1.07
CA GLY A 899 -56.45 -63.01 -0.15
C GLY A 899 -56.05 -63.92 -1.32
N ILE A 900 -54.75 -64.14 -1.53
CA ILE A 900 -54.23 -65.06 -2.56
C ILE A 900 -54.64 -66.51 -2.25
N PHE A 901 -54.67 -66.92 -0.98
CA PHE A 901 -55.09 -68.26 -0.58
C PHE A 901 -56.61 -68.47 -0.78
N LEU A 902 -57.42 -67.44 -0.52
CA LEU A 902 -58.86 -67.44 -0.77
C LEU A 902 -59.18 -67.44 -2.28
N VAL A 903 -58.43 -66.69 -3.10
CA VAL A 903 -58.56 -66.67 -4.56
C VAL A 903 -58.09 -68.00 -5.18
N ARG A 904 -57.05 -68.64 -4.62
CA ARG A 904 -56.63 -70.00 -5.04
C ARG A 904 -57.65 -71.08 -4.66
N LYS A 905 -58.38 -70.93 -3.56
CA LYS A 905 -59.45 -71.85 -3.17
C LYS A 905 -60.72 -71.71 -4.04
N TYR A 906 -60.91 -70.57 -4.70
CA TYR A 906 -62.09 -70.29 -5.55
C TYR A 906 -61.86 -70.44 -7.06
N SER A 907 -60.63 -70.62 -7.55
CA SER A 907 -60.33 -70.72 -9.00
C SER A 907 -59.94 -72.11 -9.50
N THR A 908 -60.29 -73.18 -8.80
CA THR A 908 -60.35 -74.52 -9.40
C THR A 908 -61.64 -74.64 -10.23
N GLY A 909 -61.62 -74.09 -11.44
CA GLY A 909 -62.75 -74.25 -12.35
C GLY A 909 -62.76 -73.34 -13.58
N LYS A 910 -61.74 -73.40 -14.44
CA LYS A 910 -61.87 -73.47 -15.93
C LYS A 910 -60.55 -73.19 -16.64
N SER A 911 -60.21 -74.11 -17.52
CA SER A 911 -59.16 -74.04 -18.54
C SER A 911 -59.43 -72.92 -19.55
N THR A 912 -58.41 -72.11 -19.88
CA THR A 912 -58.01 -71.83 -21.28
C THR A 912 -56.65 -71.12 -21.39
N LYS A 913 -55.91 -71.50 -22.44
CA LYS A 913 -54.62 -70.98 -22.92
C LYS A 913 -54.65 -69.48 -23.26
N ILE A 914 -53.50 -68.79 -23.20
CA ILE A 914 -52.83 -68.10 -24.35
C ILE A 914 -51.60 -67.25 -23.90
N ALA A 915 -50.52 -67.43 -24.67
CA ALA A 915 -49.36 -66.61 -25.07
C ALA A 915 -48.74 -65.49 -24.19
N VAL A 916 -47.44 -65.72 -23.89
CA VAL A 916 -46.23 -64.89 -24.14
C VAL A 916 -46.42 -63.45 -24.63
N ILE A 917 -45.80 -62.48 -23.95
CA ILE A 917 -44.95 -61.40 -24.49
C ILE A 917 -44.03 -60.87 -23.38
N SER A 918 -42.75 -60.71 -23.72
CA SER A 918 -41.66 -60.11 -22.94
C SER A 918 -41.73 -58.57 -22.93
N LEU A 919 -41.21 -57.92 -21.88
CA LEU A 919 -40.34 -56.76 -22.01
C LEU A 919 -39.67 -56.37 -20.68
N GLN A 920 -38.38 -56.04 -20.80
CA GLN A 920 -37.46 -55.53 -19.78
C GLN A 920 -37.79 -54.07 -19.40
N ALA A 921 -37.61 -53.75 -18.12
CA ALA A 921 -36.81 -52.64 -17.61
C ALA A 921 -36.57 -52.88 -16.11
#